data_AF-A0A2K4NRD3-F1
#
_entry.id   AF-A0A2K4NRD3-F1
#
_cell.length_a   1.000
_cell.length_b   1.000
_cell.length_c   1.000
_cell.angle_alpha   90.00
_cell.angle_beta   90.00
_cell.angle_gamma   90.00
#
_symmetry.space_group_name_H-M   'P 1'
#
loop_
_entity.id
_entity.type
_entity.pdbx_description
1 polymer ?
#
loop_
_entity_poly.entity_id
_entity_poly.type
_entity_poly.pdbx_seq_one_letter_code
_entity_poly.pdbx_strand_id
1 'polypeptide(L)'
;MNLLADGETIDTVELREDDNWSFSWSQLQKYRNGEAIDYTVTEEPVENYETQIAKAEDGTFTYTVTNSHETEKTQVEVEKIWEDKDNVKGFRPANVTVKLLANGEEAGEATLDADNEWKYTWTDLDKYSEGEEIEYTVEEEQAAGYLKPVIMKTAEDAWVFTVTNTQTEVSVSKVDIANGDELPGAHIEILREATEADAEDENTKYADETKTLVIVEEWISEKEPHVIEGLLTDTEYILRETVAPNGYDIATDTKFTIDEEGNVTSTGSVTEDGILLVEDGMLFVTAAVKKVWDDGNNQDGVRPLTLRVNLLANGKKIDSVVLSMANGWMASIGNLPMVDADQKDIEYTWEEESPGNRYTLTSQEKKGTLTVITNSRPPEETGVSVQKIWNDSENAYKTRPESIRVQLYADGEACGEEVILNAANSWKAEWTGLDKFANADGQSGHAAEVIYTVEELNVPEGYKATVTGNAATGFVIRNVLERGKLIIEKTFEFGEVEPDEPDDTPMDIPVIKTWNDNGNKDGNRPASVTVRLLADGTEVASAELTAAGGWRTVFTGLPRYNGEKKITYTITEDPVAWYEAEINGFNIRNNYVPEVTSATVRKVWDDNNNAEKMRPSSIHVTLSNGTTVLLSEENNWTATINNLPTRVNGKPVTYTWTEQTVIAYKLSKTERQGNTTIFTNVFTQVPKIPEGPKKPTTPEGTWQKFEEYTTPLGVQTIINHVGDCFD
;
A
#
# COMPACT_ATOMS: atom_id res chain seq x y z
N MET A 1 60.95 -70.74 -54.67
CA MET A 1 61.21 -72.20 -54.74
C MET A 1 62.28 -72.52 -55.77
N ASN A 2 63.31 -73.25 -55.37
CA ASN A 2 64.41 -73.68 -56.24
C ASN A 2 64.30 -75.19 -56.51
N LEU A 3 64.48 -75.61 -57.76
CA LEU A 3 64.65 -77.02 -58.15
C LEU A 3 66.14 -77.32 -58.26
N LEU A 4 66.56 -78.39 -57.60
CA LEU A 4 67.94 -78.87 -57.61
C LEU A 4 68.02 -80.22 -58.31
N ALA A 5 69.07 -80.43 -59.09
CA ALA A 5 69.46 -81.70 -59.70
C ALA A 5 70.82 -82.11 -59.16
N ASP A 6 70.90 -83.25 -58.46
CA ASP A 6 72.13 -83.73 -57.80
C ASP A 6 72.78 -82.66 -56.89
N GLY A 7 71.96 -81.82 -56.26
CA GLY A 7 72.38 -80.74 -55.37
C GLY A 7 72.74 -79.41 -56.05
N GLU A 8 72.73 -79.32 -57.38
CA GLU A 8 72.91 -78.04 -58.09
C GLU A 8 71.55 -77.43 -58.45
N THR A 9 71.35 -76.15 -58.15
CA THR A 9 70.16 -75.41 -58.57
C THR A 9 70.13 -75.28 -60.09
N ILE A 10 69.05 -75.75 -60.70
CA ILE A 10 68.87 -75.74 -62.16
C ILE A 10 67.72 -74.87 -62.63
N ASP A 11 66.78 -74.55 -61.73
CA ASP A 11 65.65 -73.67 -62.03
C ASP A 11 65.06 -73.07 -60.74
N THR A 12 64.38 -71.93 -60.86
CA THR A 12 63.75 -71.21 -59.75
C THR A 12 62.37 -70.74 -60.18
N VAL A 13 61.37 -70.92 -59.32
CA VAL A 13 60.01 -70.41 -59.50
C VAL A 13 59.58 -69.61 -58.27
N GLU A 14 58.83 -68.55 -58.51
CA GLU A 14 58.10 -67.80 -57.48
C GLU A 14 56.67 -68.35 -57.42
N LEU A 15 56.25 -68.82 -56.25
CA LEU A 15 54.87 -69.25 -56.03
C LEU A 15 54.05 -68.09 -55.51
N ARG A 16 52.79 -68.01 -55.94
CA ARG A 16 51.85 -66.95 -55.58
C ARG A 16 50.46 -67.53 -55.35
N GLU A 17 49.57 -66.75 -54.73
CA GLU A 17 48.20 -67.20 -54.48
C GLU A 17 47.45 -67.60 -55.76
N ASP A 18 47.70 -66.92 -56.88
CA ASP A 18 47.07 -67.18 -58.17
C ASP A 18 47.47 -68.52 -58.83
N ASP A 19 48.58 -69.12 -58.40
CA ASP A 19 48.96 -70.50 -58.78
C ASP A 19 48.49 -71.57 -57.77
N ASN A 20 47.66 -71.17 -56.80
CA ASN A 20 47.25 -71.96 -55.65
C ASN A 20 48.44 -72.57 -54.88
N TRP A 21 49.55 -71.83 -54.81
CA TRP A 21 50.79 -72.24 -54.15
C TRP A 21 51.34 -73.58 -54.68
N SER A 22 51.23 -73.79 -56.00
CA SER A 22 51.58 -75.07 -56.62
C SER A 22 52.29 -74.88 -57.97
N PHE A 23 53.34 -75.67 -58.19
CA PHE A 23 54.08 -75.67 -59.45
C PHE A 23 54.60 -77.05 -59.82
N SER A 24 54.76 -77.32 -61.12
CA SER A 24 55.25 -78.60 -61.64
C SER A 24 56.28 -78.38 -62.74
N TRP A 25 57.52 -78.80 -62.47
CA TRP A 25 58.55 -78.88 -63.49
C TRP A 25 58.33 -80.11 -64.38
N SER A 26 58.39 -79.90 -65.69
CA SER A 26 58.22 -80.96 -66.70
C SER A 26 59.45 -81.06 -67.60
N GLN A 27 59.58 -82.15 -68.36
CA GLN A 27 60.71 -82.40 -69.26
C GLN A 27 62.08 -82.48 -68.56
N LEU A 28 62.12 -82.89 -67.29
CA LEU A 28 63.34 -83.09 -66.53
C LEU A 28 64.12 -84.34 -66.99
N GLN A 29 65.45 -84.23 -67.01
CA GLN A 29 66.33 -85.30 -67.45
C GLN A 29 66.41 -86.43 -66.41
N LYS A 30 66.11 -87.67 -66.79
CA LYS A 30 66.11 -88.78 -65.82
C LYS A 30 67.50 -89.28 -65.41
N TYR A 31 68.50 -89.17 -66.30
CA TYR A 31 69.86 -89.68 -66.07
C TYR A 31 70.94 -88.72 -66.57
N ARG A 32 72.02 -88.54 -65.79
CA ARG A 32 73.22 -87.80 -66.17
C ARG A 32 74.41 -88.75 -66.15
N ASN A 33 75.10 -88.91 -67.28
CA ASN A 33 76.23 -89.85 -67.46
C ASN A 33 75.94 -91.32 -67.08
N GLY A 34 74.68 -91.75 -67.13
CA GLY A 34 74.25 -93.13 -66.81
C GLY A 34 73.78 -93.34 -65.36
N GLU A 35 73.90 -92.34 -64.50
CA GLU A 35 73.38 -92.36 -63.12
C GLU A 35 72.05 -91.60 -63.04
N ALA A 36 71.14 -92.02 -62.15
CA ALA A 36 69.84 -91.39 -61.98
C ALA A 36 70.01 -90.05 -61.24
N ILE A 37 69.38 -88.99 -61.76
CA ILE A 37 69.44 -87.67 -61.14
C ILE A 37 68.51 -87.63 -59.93
N ASP A 38 69.02 -87.19 -58.79
CA ASP A 38 68.19 -86.91 -57.61
C ASP A 38 67.67 -85.47 -57.66
N TYR A 39 66.37 -85.33 -57.92
CA TYR A 39 65.70 -84.03 -57.91
C TYR A 39 65.17 -83.72 -56.51
N THR A 40 65.59 -82.58 -55.97
CA THR A 40 65.13 -82.03 -54.67
C THR A 40 64.68 -80.58 -54.85
N VAL A 41 63.95 -80.05 -53.87
CA VAL A 41 63.55 -78.64 -53.86
C VAL A 41 64.03 -77.97 -52.58
N THR A 42 64.35 -76.68 -52.68
CA THR A 42 64.58 -75.80 -51.52
C THR A 42 63.72 -74.55 -51.66
N GLU A 43 63.42 -73.88 -50.55
CA GLU A 43 62.83 -72.54 -50.57
C GLU A 43 63.91 -71.51 -50.22
N GLU A 44 63.81 -70.31 -50.78
CA GLU A 44 64.58 -69.18 -50.28
C GLU A 44 64.03 -68.79 -48.91
N PRO A 45 64.87 -68.54 -47.88
CA PRO A 45 64.38 -68.23 -46.54
C PRO A 45 63.34 -67.10 -46.56
N VAL A 46 62.15 -67.38 -46.05
CA VAL A 46 61.11 -66.38 -45.82
C VAL A 46 61.34 -65.79 -44.42
N GLU A 47 61.48 -64.48 -44.33
CA GLU A 47 61.74 -63.80 -43.07
C GLU A 47 60.64 -64.13 -42.03
N ASN A 48 61.06 -64.52 -40.81
CA ASN A 48 60.22 -64.95 -39.68
C ASN A 48 59.41 -66.26 -39.85
N TYR A 49 59.62 -67.00 -40.94
CA TYR A 49 59.01 -68.32 -41.13
C TYR A 49 60.06 -69.44 -41.07
N GLU A 50 59.73 -70.53 -40.40
CA GLU A 50 60.45 -71.79 -40.48
C GLU A 50 59.88 -72.63 -41.64
N THR A 51 60.74 -73.02 -42.57
CA THR A 51 60.37 -73.85 -43.73
C THR A 51 60.62 -75.32 -43.46
N GLN A 52 59.60 -76.15 -43.64
CA GLN A 52 59.71 -77.61 -43.67
C GLN A 52 59.37 -78.14 -45.07
N ILE A 53 60.24 -78.98 -45.64
CA ILE A 53 60.04 -79.59 -46.96
C ILE A 53 59.94 -81.11 -46.80
N ALA A 54 58.83 -81.69 -47.24
CA ALA A 54 58.58 -83.13 -47.20
C ALA A 54 58.40 -83.71 -48.61
N LYS A 55 59.10 -84.80 -48.92
CA LYS A 55 58.94 -85.56 -50.18
C LYS A 55 57.89 -86.65 -50.00
N ALA A 56 57.03 -86.86 -50.99
CA ALA A 56 56.06 -87.94 -50.98
C ALA A 56 56.72 -89.34 -51.00
N GLU A 57 56.21 -90.27 -50.18
CA GLU A 57 56.73 -91.65 -50.06
C GLU A 57 56.27 -92.59 -51.19
N ASP A 58 55.40 -92.12 -52.08
CA ASP A 58 54.79 -92.90 -53.16
C ASP A 58 55.72 -93.11 -54.39
N GLY A 59 56.99 -92.70 -54.27
CA GLY A 59 57.99 -92.78 -55.33
C GLY A 59 57.85 -91.71 -56.42
N THR A 60 56.97 -90.72 -56.24
CA THR A 60 56.89 -89.52 -57.09
C THR A 60 57.84 -88.42 -56.61
N PHE A 61 58.14 -87.45 -57.48
CA PHE A 61 58.89 -86.24 -57.11
C PHE A 61 57.95 -85.12 -56.67
N THR A 62 57.03 -85.44 -55.76
CA THR A 62 56.10 -84.47 -55.18
C THR A 62 56.64 -83.99 -53.85
N TYR A 63 56.65 -82.67 -53.64
CA TYR A 63 57.10 -82.03 -52.43
C TYR A 63 56.00 -81.15 -51.84
N THR A 64 55.78 -81.25 -50.53
CA THR A 64 54.96 -80.31 -49.76
C THR A 64 55.90 -79.41 -48.98
N VAL A 65 55.75 -78.09 -49.17
CA VAL A 65 56.49 -77.06 -48.43
C VAL A 65 55.52 -76.45 -47.44
N THR A 66 55.89 -76.42 -46.17
CA THR A 66 55.11 -75.84 -45.09
C THR A 66 55.94 -74.75 -44.44
N ASN A 67 55.41 -73.52 -44.44
CA ASN A 67 55.98 -72.39 -43.72
C ASN A 67 55.19 -72.16 -42.44
N SER A 68 55.87 -72.13 -41.29
CA SER A 68 55.27 -71.85 -39.98
C SER A 68 55.92 -70.64 -39.32
N HIS A 69 55.12 -69.76 -38.70
CA HIS A 69 55.59 -68.62 -37.93
C HIS A 69 54.89 -68.65 -36.56
N GLU A 70 55.67 -68.60 -35.48
CA GLU A 70 55.17 -68.47 -34.11
C GLU A 70 55.19 -66.99 -33.71
N THR A 71 54.02 -66.40 -33.49
CA THR A 71 53.86 -65.01 -33.07
C THR A 71 54.02 -64.88 -31.56
N GLU A 72 54.72 -63.82 -31.11
CA GLU A 72 54.80 -63.50 -29.68
C GLU A 72 53.39 -63.24 -29.15
N LYS A 73 53.06 -63.83 -27.99
CA LYS A 73 51.75 -63.72 -27.36
C LYS A 73 51.75 -62.68 -26.24
N THR A 74 50.60 -62.07 -26.00
CA THR A 74 50.34 -61.13 -24.91
C THR A 74 48.99 -61.43 -24.26
N GLN A 75 48.65 -60.65 -23.24
CA GLN A 75 47.36 -60.71 -22.57
C GLN A 75 46.84 -59.30 -22.30
N VAL A 76 45.52 -59.17 -22.20
CA VAL A 76 44.83 -57.94 -21.81
C VAL A 76 44.03 -58.22 -20.55
N GLU A 77 44.24 -57.42 -19.51
CA GLU A 77 43.53 -57.50 -18.23
C GLU A 77 42.57 -56.31 -18.10
N VAL A 78 41.36 -56.57 -17.61
CA VAL A 78 40.38 -55.52 -17.32
C VAL A 78 39.79 -55.70 -15.92
N GLU A 79 39.67 -54.59 -15.19
CA GLU A 79 39.00 -54.50 -13.89
C GLU A 79 37.91 -53.43 -13.95
N LYS A 80 36.70 -53.76 -13.50
CA LYS A 80 35.57 -52.84 -13.43
C LYS A 80 35.47 -52.19 -12.05
N ILE A 81 35.41 -50.87 -12.03
CA ILE A 81 35.30 -50.02 -10.85
C ILE A 81 33.92 -49.34 -10.85
N TRP A 82 33.26 -49.35 -9.70
CA TRP A 82 31.96 -48.72 -9.49
C TRP A 82 32.10 -47.54 -8.52
N GLU A 83 31.79 -46.33 -8.98
CA GLU A 83 31.69 -45.11 -8.16
C GLU A 83 30.21 -44.78 -7.92
N ASP A 84 29.55 -45.60 -7.11
CA ASP A 84 28.09 -45.57 -6.86
C ASP A 84 27.72 -45.74 -5.38
N LYS A 85 28.61 -45.27 -4.48
CA LYS A 85 28.43 -45.32 -3.02
C LYS A 85 28.11 -46.75 -2.53
N ASP A 86 28.85 -47.74 -3.03
CA ASP A 86 28.66 -49.17 -2.73
C ASP A 86 27.25 -49.69 -3.07
N ASN A 87 26.64 -49.17 -4.14
CA ASN A 87 25.33 -49.56 -4.63
C ASN A 87 24.21 -49.42 -3.58
N VAL A 88 24.26 -48.39 -2.72
CA VAL A 88 23.25 -48.15 -1.65
C VAL A 88 21.82 -48.11 -2.20
N LYS A 89 21.64 -47.55 -3.40
CA LYS A 89 20.33 -47.39 -4.04
C LYS A 89 19.94 -48.55 -4.97
N GLY A 90 20.83 -49.51 -5.21
CA GLY A 90 20.52 -50.71 -6.00
C GLY A 90 20.48 -50.52 -7.52
N PHE A 91 21.04 -49.44 -8.06
CA PHE A 91 21.08 -49.19 -9.51
C PHE A 91 22.11 -50.02 -10.26
N ARG A 92 23.10 -50.61 -9.57
CA ARG A 92 24.17 -51.36 -10.22
C ARG A 92 23.59 -52.57 -10.97
N PRO A 93 23.86 -52.70 -12.28
CA PRO A 93 23.42 -53.87 -13.05
C PRO A 93 24.10 -55.15 -12.54
N ALA A 94 23.46 -56.29 -12.78
CA ALA A 94 24.00 -57.58 -12.35
C ALA A 94 25.32 -57.96 -13.05
N ASN A 95 25.51 -57.47 -14.28
CA ASN A 95 26.71 -57.63 -15.08
C ASN A 95 26.83 -56.49 -16.10
N VAL A 96 28.02 -56.34 -16.67
CA VAL A 96 28.30 -55.47 -17.83
C VAL A 96 29.11 -56.25 -18.86
N THR A 97 29.03 -55.84 -20.13
CA THR A 97 29.83 -56.42 -21.21
C THR A 97 30.89 -55.43 -21.66
N VAL A 98 32.14 -55.86 -21.64
CA VAL A 98 33.30 -55.11 -22.14
C VAL A 98 33.77 -55.74 -23.44
N LYS A 99 33.96 -54.91 -24.47
CA LYS A 99 34.53 -55.30 -25.77
C LYS A 99 36.04 -55.04 -25.76
N LEU A 100 36.80 -55.98 -26.31
CA LEU A 100 38.22 -55.84 -26.60
C LEU A 100 38.37 -55.48 -28.08
N LEU A 101 39.13 -54.43 -28.38
CA LEU A 101 39.48 -54.08 -29.75
C LEU A 101 40.98 -54.27 -29.98
N ALA A 102 41.33 -54.79 -31.16
CA ALA A 102 42.68 -54.88 -31.69
C ALA A 102 42.78 -53.95 -32.90
N ASN A 103 43.62 -52.91 -32.82
CA ASN A 103 43.74 -51.88 -33.86
C ASN A 103 42.38 -51.26 -34.27
N GLY A 104 41.45 -51.14 -33.32
CA GLY A 104 40.11 -50.61 -33.53
C GLY A 104 39.08 -51.60 -34.09
N GLU A 105 39.45 -52.85 -34.35
CA GLU A 105 38.51 -53.91 -34.75
C GLU A 105 38.17 -54.83 -33.56
N GLU A 106 36.93 -55.29 -33.48
CA GLU A 106 36.47 -56.16 -32.39
C GLU A 106 37.26 -57.49 -32.38
N ALA A 107 37.95 -57.75 -31.27
CA ALA A 107 38.81 -58.91 -31.08
C ALA A 107 38.28 -59.87 -29.99
N GLY A 108 37.31 -59.44 -29.19
CA GLY A 108 36.64 -60.27 -28.20
C GLY A 108 35.66 -59.50 -27.33
N GLU A 109 34.93 -60.22 -26.49
CA GLU A 109 34.03 -59.67 -25.48
C GLU A 109 34.20 -60.42 -24.16
N ALA A 110 33.86 -59.79 -23.04
CA ALA A 110 33.81 -60.41 -21.73
C ALA A 110 32.65 -59.83 -20.91
N THR A 111 31.97 -60.71 -20.17
CA THR A 111 30.97 -60.31 -19.18
C THR A 111 31.64 -60.18 -17.81
N LEU A 112 31.54 -59.01 -17.20
CA LEU A 112 32.04 -58.73 -15.84
C LEU A 112 30.86 -58.71 -14.86
N ASP A 113 31.00 -59.43 -13.76
CA ASP A 113 29.95 -59.58 -12.74
C ASP A 113 30.55 -59.82 -11.35
N ALA A 114 29.69 -60.05 -10.35
CA ALA A 114 30.15 -60.32 -9.00
C ALA A 114 30.87 -61.68 -8.85
N ASP A 115 30.56 -62.67 -9.70
CA ASP A 115 31.13 -64.02 -9.60
C ASP A 115 32.60 -64.05 -10.05
N ASN A 116 32.97 -63.21 -11.02
CA ASN A 116 34.35 -63.02 -11.45
C ASN A 116 35.08 -61.85 -10.76
N GLU A 117 34.53 -61.37 -9.64
CA GLU A 117 35.08 -60.22 -8.90
C GLU A 117 35.27 -58.97 -9.78
N TRP A 118 34.43 -58.81 -10.81
CA TRP A 118 34.48 -57.72 -11.78
C TRP A 118 35.79 -57.64 -12.57
N LYS A 119 36.44 -58.79 -12.83
CA LYS A 119 37.73 -58.89 -13.52
C LYS A 119 37.71 -59.92 -14.63
N TYR A 120 38.47 -59.65 -15.69
CA TYR A 120 38.69 -60.61 -16.76
C TYR A 120 40.08 -60.46 -17.39
N THR A 121 40.60 -61.56 -17.94
CA THR A 121 41.88 -61.59 -18.68
C THR A 121 41.71 -62.33 -19.99
N TRP A 122 41.93 -61.63 -21.11
CA TRP A 122 42.08 -62.27 -22.41
C TRP A 122 43.54 -62.72 -22.57
N THR A 123 43.78 -64.03 -22.70
CA THR A 123 45.12 -64.62 -22.89
C THR A 123 45.35 -65.04 -24.34
N ASP A 124 46.60 -65.41 -24.66
CA ASP A 124 47.00 -65.98 -25.95
C ASP A 124 46.73 -65.08 -27.16
N LEU A 125 46.70 -63.77 -26.92
CA LEU A 125 46.50 -62.73 -27.93
C LEU A 125 47.79 -62.48 -28.70
N ASP A 126 47.71 -62.24 -30.01
CA ASP A 126 48.90 -61.90 -30.79
C ASP A 126 49.46 -60.53 -30.38
N LYS A 127 50.75 -60.42 -30.12
CA LYS A 127 51.37 -59.13 -29.82
C LYS A 127 51.60 -58.29 -31.07
N TYR A 128 51.77 -58.95 -32.21
CA TYR A 128 52.08 -58.30 -33.49
C TYR A 128 51.13 -58.79 -34.59
N SER A 129 50.71 -57.88 -35.45
CA SER A 129 50.02 -58.17 -36.71
C SER A 129 50.79 -57.53 -37.85
N GLU A 130 51.10 -58.29 -38.91
CA GLU A 130 51.89 -57.83 -40.07
C GLU A 130 53.26 -57.19 -39.71
N GLY A 131 53.82 -57.52 -38.54
CA GLY A 131 55.09 -56.99 -38.06
C GLY A 131 54.99 -55.67 -37.25
N GLU A 132 53.79 -55.11 -37.10
CA GLU A 132 53.52 -53.96 -36.22
C GLU A 132 52.86 -54.43 -34.91
N GLU A 133 53.15 -53.76 -33.80
CA GLU A 133 52.57 -54.09 -32.49
C GLU A 133 51.08 -53.75 -32.49
N ILE A 134 50.25 -54.69 -32.04
CA ILE A 134 48.80 -54.50 -31.99
C ILE A 134 48.47 -53.55 -30.84
N GLU A 135 47.75 -52.47 -31.15
CA GLU A 135 47.19 -51.58 -30.15
C GLU A 135 45.87 -52.16 -29.63
N TYR A 136 45.89 -52.63 -28.37
CA TYR A 136 44.69 -53.11 -27.70
C TYR A 136 44.00 -51.97 -26.95
N THR A 137 42.69 -51.89 -27.07
CA THR A 137 41.82 -51.00 -26.28
C THR A 137 40.61 -51.77 -25.76
N VAL A 138 39.95 -51.22 -24.75
CA VAL A 138 38.67 -51.76 -24.24
C VAL A 138 37.59 -50.71 -24.41
N GLU A 139 36.36 -51.18 -24.63
CA GLU A 139 35.16 -50.35 -24.72
C GLU A 139 34.02 -50.97 -23.89
N GLU A 140 33.20 -50.13 -23.29
CA GLU A 140 31.97 -50.52 -22.60
C GLU A 140 30.83 -49.60 -23.05
N GLU A 141 29.65 -50.17 -23.25
CA GLU A 141 28.43 -49.39 -23.50
C GLU A 141 27.95 -48.72 -22.20
N GLN A 142 27.40 -47.51 -22.31
CA GLN A 142 26.92 -46.77 -21.15
C GLN A 142 25.84 -47.55 -20.40
N ALA A 143 26.04 -47.73 -19.09
CA ALA A 143 25.04 -48.34 -18.22
C ALA A 143 23.96 -47.31 -17.87
N ALA A 144 22.69 -47.73 -17.87
CA ALA A 144 21.56 -46.88 -17.48
C ALA A 144 21.74 -46.32 -16.06
N GLY A 145 21.59 -45.01 -15.87
CA GLY A 145 21.79 -44.34 -14.58
C GLY A 145 23.26 -44.04 -14.23
N TYR A 146 24.18 -44.27 -15.16
CA TYR A 146 25.61 -43.97 -15.02
C TYR A 146 26.08 -43.03 -16.12
N LEU A 147 27.11 -42.23 -15.81
CA LEU A 147 27.86 -41.46 -16.78
C LEU A 147 28.60 -42.39 -17.75
N LYS A 148 29.08 -41.81 -18.85
CA LYS A 148 29.93 -42.50 -19.80
C LYS A 148 31.12 -43.15 -19.09
N PRO A 149 31.42 -44.44 -19.36
CA PRO A 149 32.50 -45.14 -18.68
C PRO A 149 33.85 -44.49 -18.96
N VAL A 150 34.64 -44.31 -17.90
CA VAL A 150 36.01 -43.80 -18.01
C VAL A 150 36.96 -44.98 -18.09
N ILE A 151 37.67 -45.08 -19.21
CA ILE A 151 38.58 -46.19 -19.50
C ILE A 151 40.02 -45.70 -19.39
N MET A 152 40.80 -46.34 -18.53
CA MET A 152 42.20 -45.98 -18.30
C MET A 152 43.12 -47.19 -18.44
N LYS A 153 44.19 -47.05 -19.22
CA LYS A 153 45.32 -47.99 -19.22
C LYS A 153 46.19 -47.69 -17.99
N THR A 154 46.32 -48.65 -17.08
CA THR A 154 46.96 -48.47 -15.77
C THR A 154 48.41 -48.93 -15.72
N ALA A 155 48.92 -49.57 -16.78
CA ALA A 155 50.31 -49.98 -16.93
C ALA A 155 50.90 -49.45 -18.24
N GLU A 156 52.18 -49.04 -18.23
CA GLU A 156 52.88 -48.54 -19.42
C GLU A 156 53.26 -49.71 -20.35
N ASP A 157 53.89 -50.75 -19.77
CA ASP A 157 54.43 -51.92 -20.50
C ASP A 157 53.48 -53.14 -20.53
N ALA A 158 52.22 -52.97 -20.11
CA ALA A 158 51.23 -54.04 -20.10
C ALA A 158 49.84 -53.52 -20.45
N TRP A 159 49.00 -54.37 -21.03
CA TRP A 159 47.62 -54.04 -21.39
C TRP A 159 46.68 -54.28 -20.22
N VAL A 160 46.81 -53.46 -19.18
CA VAL A 160 45.94 -53.51 -17.99
C VAL A 160 45.03 -52.30 -18.01
N PHE A 161 43.72 -52.52 -17.97
CA PHE A 161 42.70 -51.49 -18.06
C PHE A 161 41.79 -51.46 -16.84
N THR A 162 41.40 -50.26 -16.43
CA THR A 162 40.26 -50.06 -15.53
C THR A 162 39.12 -49.41 -16.28
N VAL A 163 37.91 -49.95 -16.13
CA VAL A 163 36.67 -49.35 -16.62
C VAL A 163 35.91 -48.83 -15.40
N THR A 164 35.74 -47.51 -15.29
CA THR A 164 35.06 -46.88 -14.14
C THR A 164 33.71 -46.35 -14.56
N ASN A 165 32.65 -46.73 -13.84
CA ASN A 165 31.33 -46.13 -14.00
C ASN A 165 30.97 -45.33 -12.77
N THR A 166 30.73 -44.05 -12.99
CA THR A 166 30.28 -43.09 -11.98
C THR A 166 28.79 -42.88 -12.16
N GLN A 167 28.04 -42.99 -11.07
CA GLN A 167 26.59 -42.82 -11.12
C GLN A 167 26.23 -41.38 -11.46
N THR A 168 25.12 -41.16 -12.19
CA THR A 168 24.61 -39.80 -12.42
C THR A 168 24.19 -39.16 -11.10
N GLU A 169 24.49 -37.87 -10.95
CA GLU A 169 24.16 -37.09 -9.75
C GLU A 169 23.63 -35.71 -10.16
N VAL A 170 22.46 -35.31 -9.67
CA VAL A 170 21.88 -33.98 -9.86
C VAL A 170 21.50 -33.40 -8.51
N SER A 171 22.01 -32.20 -8.22
CA SER A 171 21.67 -31.47 -7.00
C SER A 171 20.55 -30.45 -7.26
N VAL A 172 19.57 -30.40 -6.37
CA VAL A 172 18.45 -29.45 -6.40
C VAL A 172 18.40 -28.67 -5.09
N SER A 173 18.44 -27.35 -5.18
CA SER A 173 18.27 -26.44 -4.03
C SER A 173 16.93 -25.71 -4.12
N LYS A 174 16.26 -25.58 -2.98
CA LYS A 174 15.00 -24.84 -2.87
C LYS A 174 15.29 -23.52 -2.18
N VAL A 175 15.20 -22.40 -2.88
CA VAL A 175 15.72 -21.13 -2.37
C VAL A 175 14.71 -19.99 -2.42
N ASP A 176 14.91 -18.99 -1.57
CA ASP A 176 14.22 -17.71 -1.66
C ASP A 176 14.86 -16.88 -2.79
N ILE A 177 14.04 -16.49 -3.77
CA ILE A 177 14.51 -15.77 -4.95
C ILE A 177 15.17 -14.41 -4.63
N ALA A 178 14.88 -13.82 -3.46
CA ALA A 178 15.38 -12.50 -3.09
C ALA A 178 16.81 -12.53 -2.54
N ASN A 179 17.20 -13.59 -1.84
CA ASN A 179 18.51 -13.67 -1.16
C ASN A 179 19.30 -14.96 -1.43
N GLY A 180 18.68 -15.99 -2.00
CA GLY A 180 19.30 -17.29 -2.29
C GLY A 180 19.44 -18.22 -1.09
N ASP A 181 18.80 -17.90 0.06
CA ASP A 181 18.84 -18.77 1.24
C ASP A 181 17.99 -20.03 1.04
N GLU A 182 18.45 -21.18 1.54
CA GLU A 182 17.71 -22.45 1.50
C GLU A 182 16.38 -22.36 2.28
N LEU A 183 15.31 -22.83 1.63
CA LEU A 183 13.93 -22.79 2.10
C LEU A 183 13.40 -24.20 2.36
N PRO A 184 13.34 -24.63 3.63
CA PRO A 184 12.77 -25.92 3.98
C PRO A 184 11.23 -25.89 3.90
N GLY A 185 10.63 -27.07 3.70
CA GLY A 185 9.18 -27.28 3.81
C GLY A 185 8.40 -27.27 2.49
N ALA A 186 9.06 -27.12 1.35
CA ALA A 186 8.46 -27.32 0.04
C ALA A 186 8.32 -28.82 -0.27
N HIS A 187 7.24 -29.24 -0.94
CA HIS A 187 7.14 -30.60 -1.49
C HIS A 187 7.53 -30.61 -2.96
N ILE A 188 8.60 -31.34 -3.28
CA ILE A 188 9.23 -31.38 -4.59
C ILE A 188 9.11 -32.78 -5.18
N GLU A 189 8.79 -32.85 -6.48
CA GLU A 189 8.71 -34.06 -7.27
C GLU A 189 9.61 -33.96 -8.51
N ILE A 190 10.29 -35.05 -8.85
CA ILE A 190 10.94 -35.25 -10.15
C ILE A 190 10.11 -36.24 -10.94
N LEU A 191 9.64 -35.82 -12.11
CA LEU A 191 8.80 -36.62 -12.99
C LEU A 191 9.47 -36.86 -14.33
N ARG A 192 9.12 -37.95 -14.99
CA ARG A 192 9.43 -38.20 -16.41
C ARG A 192 8.25 -38.84 -17.11
N GLU A 193 8.30 -38.88 -18.44
CA GLU A 193 7.31 -39.62 -19.24
C GLU A 193 7.40 -41.13 -18.96
N ALA A 194 6.24 -41.76 -18.81
CA ALA A 194 6.10 -43.19 -18.58
C ALA A 194 6.48 -43.95 -19.85
N THR A 195 7.24 -45.02 -19.69
CA THR A 195 7.52 -46.03 -20.72
C THR A 195 6.52 -47.18 -20.61
N GLU A 196 6.48 -48.07 -21.60
CA GLU A 196 5.66 -49.29 -21.54
C GLU A 196 5.99 -50.16 -20.32
N ALA A 197 7.23 -50.12 -19.82
CA ALA A 197 7.66 -50.85 -18.64
C ALA A 197 7.11 -50.26 -17.32
N ASP A 198 6.80 -48.96 -17.31
CA ASP A 198 6.29 -48.27 -16.12
C ASP A 198 4.77 -48.46 -15.91
N ALA A 199 4.06 -49.01 -16.91
CA ALA A 199 2.60 -49.13 -16.90
C ALA A 199 2.05 -50.04 -15.78
N GLU A 200 2.90 -50.83 -15.12
CA GLU A 200 2.55 -51.68 -13.97
C GLU A 200 2.91 -51.04 -12.60
N ASP A 201 3.51 -49.84 -12.58
CA ASP A 201 3.97 -49.17 -11.35
C ASP A 201 2.85 -48.35 -10.67
N GLU A 202 2.66 -48.57 -9.36
CA GLU A 202 1.71 -47.85 -8.50
C GLU A 202 2.02 -46.34 -8.38
N ASN A 203 3.24 -45.90 -8.74
CA ASN A 203 3.66 -44.50 -8.76
C ASN A 203 3.32 -43.74 -10.06
N THR A 204 2.64 -44.39 -11.01
CA THR A 204 2.14 -43.77 -12.24
C THR A 204 0.88 -42.94 -11.94
N LYS A 205 1.00 -41.61 -11.79
CA LYS A 205 -0.06 -40.79 -11.18
C LYS A 205 -0.69 -39.70 -12.07
N TYR A 206 -0.08 -39.32 -13.19
CA TYR A 206 -0.59 -38.19 -13.98
C TYR A 206 -0.80 -38.57 -15.43
N ALA A 207 -2.07 -38.66 -15.84
CA ALA A 207 -2.47 -38.80 -17.24
C ALA A 207 -3.15 -37.49 -17.67
N ASP A 208 -2.46 -36.70 -18.49
CA ASP A 208 -3.17 -35.78 -19.40
C ASP A 208 -3.70 -36.62 -20.58
N GLU A 209 -4.67 -36.12 -21.35
CA GLU A 209 -5.26 -36.78 -22.52
C GLU A 209 -4.20 -37.20 -23.58
N THR A 210 -2.93 -36.79 -23.43
CA THR A 210 -1.83 -37.05 -24.36
C THR A 210 -0.60 -37.78 -23.79
N LYS A 211 -0.34 -37.76 -22.46
CA LYS A 211 0.88 -38.34 -21.86
C LYS A 211 0.70 -38.79 -20.41
N THR A 212 1.38 -39.87 -20.04
CA THR A 212 1.42 -40.40 -18.66
C THR A 212 2.78 -40.10 -18.02
N LEU A 213 2.83 -39.59 -16.79
CA LEU A 213 4.06 -39.32 -16.03
C LEU A 213 4.25 -40.26 -14.84
N VAL A 214 5.51 -40.54 -14.53
CA VAL A 214 5.97 -41.33 -13.38
C VAL A 214 6.77 -40.45 -12.44
N ILE A 215 6.53 -40.58 -11.13
CA ILE A 215 7.34 -39.95 -10.09
C ILE A 215 8.61 -40.77 -9.91
N VAL A 216 9.76 -40.15 -10.16
CA VAL A 216 11.09 -40.74 -10.02
C VAL A 216 11.59 -40.59 -8.59
N GLU A 217 11.38 -39.41 -8.02
CA GLU A 217 11.72 -39.10 -6.63
C GLU A 217 10.80 -37.97 -6.12
N GLU A 218 10.47 -38.00 -4.83
CA GLU A 218 9.74 -36.92 -4.14
C GLU A 218 10.34 -36.71 -2.75
N TRP A 219 10.43 -35.46 -2.30
CA TRP A 219 10.95 -35.11 -0.98
C TRP A 219 10.38 -33.79 -0.45
N ILE A 220 10.63 -33.53 0.83
CA ILE A 220 10.40 -32.22 1.44
C ILE A 220 11.73 -31.48 1.51
N SER A 221 11.80 -30.26 0.99
CA SER A 221 13.03 -29.47 0.99
C SER A 221 13.54 -29.24 2.42
N GLU A 222 14.87 -29.21 2.56
CA GLU A 222 15.55 -28.98 3.83
C GLU A 222 16.40 -27.69 3.77
N LYS A 223 17.41 -27.57 4.64
CA LYS A 223 18.35 -26.45 4.67
C LYS A 223 19.64 -26.71 3.90
N GLU A 224 19.65 -27.78 3.11
CA GLU A 224 20.77 -28.22 2.30
C GLU A 224 20.21 -28.72 0.95
N PRO A 225 21.00 -28.63 -0.14
CA PRO A 225 20.60 -29.17 -1.44
C PRO A 225 20.25 -30.66 -1.36
N HIS A 226 19.22 -31.08 -2.08
CA HIS A 226 18.87 -32.49 -2.23
C HIS A 226 19.61 -33.10 -3.42
N VAL A 227 20.24 -34.25 -3.21
CA VAL A 227 21.03 -34.95 -4.22
C VAL A 227 20.24 -36.14 -4.75
N ILE A 228 20.00 -36.14 -6.06
CA ILE A 228 19.30 -37.18 -6.80
C ILE A 228 20.33 -38.00 -7.55
N GLU A 229 20.24 -39.33 -7.44
CA GLU A 229 21.22 -40.26 -8.00
C GLU A 229 20.54 -41.24 -8.97
N GLY A 230 21.24 -41.62 -10.03
CA GLY A 230 20.76 -42.67 -10.94
C GLY A 230 19.70 -42.23 -11.95
N LEU A 231 19.63 -40.93 -12.26
CA LEU A 231 18.85 -40.43 -13.39
C LEU A 231 19.41 -40.94 -14.72
N LEU A 232 18.52 -41.27 -15.64
CA LEU A 232 18.87 -41.69 -17.00
C LEU A 232 19.37 -40.47 -17.79
N THR A 233 20.45 -40.64 -18.55
CA THR A 233 20.95 -39.60 -19.45
C THR A 233 20.02 -39.41 -20.65
N ASP A 234 20.07 -38.24 -21.27
CA ASP A 234 19.27 -37.84 -22.44
C ASP A 234 17.74 -38.00 -22.26
N THR A 235 17.29 -38.08 -21.01
CA THR A 235 15.87 -38.18 -20.64
C THR A 235 15.39 -36.83 -20.13
N GLU A 236 14.25 -36.34 -20.64
CA GLU A 236 13.62 -35.11 -20.16
C GLU A 236 12.89 -35.39 -18.84
N TYR A 237 13.28 -34.66 -17.81
CA TYR A 237 12.67 -34.64 -16.49
C TYR A 237 11.92 -33.33 -16.24
N ILE A 238 10.89 -33.39 -15.39
CA ILE A 238 10.16 -32.24 -14.86
C ILE A 238 10.43 -32.18 -13.36
N LEU A 239 11.04 -31.09 -12.92
CA LEU A 239 11.15 -30.69 -11.53
C LEU A 239 9.95 -29.83 -11.17
N ARG A 240 9.09 -30.34 -10.28
CA ARG A 240 7.83 -29.72 -9.89
C ARG A 240 7.79 -29.46 -8.40
N GLU A 241 7.39 -28.25 -8.03
CA GLU A 241 6.91 -27.99 -6.69
C GLU A 241 5.40 -28.18 -6.64
N THR A 242 4.91 -28.96 -5.68
CA THR A 242 3.47 -29.20 -5.49
C THR A 242 2.92 -28.48 -4.26
N VAL A 243 3.80 -28.13 -3.31
CA VAL A 243 3.46 -27.37 -2.10
C VAL A 243 4.63 -26.43 -1.80
N ALA A 244 4.37 -25.12 -1.79
CA ALA A 244 5.36 -24.11 -1.39
C ALA A 244 5.50 -24.03 0.13
N PRO A 245 6.64 -23.54 0.65
CA PRO A 245 6.79 -23.19 2.06
C PRO A 245 5.74 -22.15 2.50
N ASN A 246 5.40 -22.13 3.80
CA ASN A 246 4.39 -21.19 4.30
C ASN A 246 4.81 -19.74 4.03
N GLY A 247 3.93 -18.96 3.40
CA GLY A 247 4.19 -17.56 3.05
C GLY A 247 4.97 -17.34 1.75
N TYR A 248 5.09 -18.36 0.89
CA TYR A 248 5.76 -18.28 -0.41
C TYR A 248 4.82 -18.67 -1.55
N ASP A 249 5.11 -18.16 -2.75
CA ASP A 249 4.44 -18.56 -4.00
C ASP A 249 4.99 -19.87 -4.53
N ILE A 250 4.13 -20.71 -5.11
CA ILE A 250 4.54 -21.97 -5.74
C ILE A 250 5.34 -21.73 -7.02
N ALA A 251 6.47 -22.39 -7.15
CA ALA A 251 7.32 -22.36 -8.33
C ALA A 251 6.66 -23.07 -9.52
N THR A 252 6.92 -22.57 -10.72
CA THR A 252 6.52 -23.24 -11.97
C THR A 252 7.44 -24.41 -12.27
N ASP A 253 6.89 -25.42 -12.93
CA ASP A 253 7.65 -26.57 -13.43
C ASP A 253 8.91 -26.16 -14.20
N THR A 254 10.02 -26.81 -13.86
CA THR A 254 11.30 -26.69 -14.55
C THR A 254 11.60 -27.98 -15.29
N LYS A 255 11.97 -27.90 -16.57
CA LYS A 255 12.40 -29.06 -17.34
C LYS A 255 13.91 -29.14 -17.38
N PHE A 256 14.46 -30.35 -17.25
CA PHE A 256 15.90 -30.55 -17.37
C PHE A 256 16.28 -31.91 -17.97
N THR A 257 17.50 -32.00 -18.48
CA THR A 257 18.15 -33.23 -18.96
C THR A 257 19.56 -33.28 -18.40
N ILE A 258 20.10 -34.48 -18.23
CA ILE A 258 21.53 -34.72 -17.94
C ILE A 258 22.15 -35.48 -19.12
N ASP A 259 23.30 -35.03 -19.61
CA ASP A 259 24.02 -35.71 -20.70
C ASP A 259 24.95 -36.83 -20.18
N GLU A 260 25.58 -37.57 -21.10
CA GLU A 260 26.49 -38.69 -20.77
C GLU A 260 27.73 -38.25 -19.97
N GLU A 261 28.11 -36.97 -20.05
CA GLU A 261 29.22 -36.38 -19.31
C GLU A 261 28.81 -35.80 -17.94
N GLY A 262 27.51 -35.72 -17.66
CA GLY A 262 26.96 -35.25 -16.39
C GLY A 262 26.56 -33.77 -16.38
N ASN A 263 26.58 -33.10 -17.52
CA ASN A 263 26.16 -31.71 -17.61
C ASN A 263 24.63 -31.62 -17.63
N VAL A 264 24.10 -30.70 -16.83
CA VAL A 264 22.66 -30.45 -16.74
C VAL A 264 22.27 -29.32 -17.69
N THR A 265 21.30 -29.58 -18.56
CA THR A 265 20.61 -28.54 -19.34
C THR A 265 19.23 -28.33 -18.73
N SER A 266 18.86 -27.09 -18.43
CA SER A 266 17.61 -26.76 -17.74
C SER A 266 16.89 -25.57 -18.39
N THR A 267 15.56 -25.55 -18.30
CA THR A 267 14.75 -24.37 -18.62
C THR A 267 14.70 -23.37 -17.45
N GLY A 268 15.07 -23.80 -16.25
CA GLY A 268 15.11 -22.99 -15.03
C GLY A 268 16.52 -22.49 -14.71
N SER A 269 16.67 -21.91 -13.51
CA SER A 269 17.94 -21.39 -13.02
C SER A 269 18.88 -22.52 -12.59
N VAL A 270 20.16 -22.39 -12.96
CA VAL A 270 21.23 -23.32 -12.58
C VAL A 270 22.40 -22.48 -12.07
N THR A 271 23.00 -22.90 -10.96
CA THR A 271 24.22 -22.26 -10.42
C THR A 271 25.45 -22.56 -11.29
N GLU A 272 26.55 -21.83 -11.07
CA GLU A 272 27.82 -22.11 -11.76
C GLU A 272 28.34 -23.54 -11.48
N ASP A 273 28.00 -24.10 -10.32
CA ASP A 273 28.38 -25.46 -9.90
C ASP A 273 27.37 -26.53 -10.37
N GLY A 274 26.40 -26.19 -11.22
CA GLY A 274 25.45 -27.14 -11.82
C GLY A 274 24.24 -27.50 -10.95
N ILE A 275 24.03 -26.84 -9.81
CA ILE A 275 22.86 -27.06 -8.94
C ILE A 275 21.62 -26.43 -9.56
N LEU A 276 20.55 -27.21 -9.72
CA LEU A 276 19.23 -26.75 -10.14
C LEU A 276 18.54 -25.98 -9.03
N LEU A 277 17.96 -24.82 -9.34
CA LEU A 277 17.25 -24.00 -8.36
C LEU A 277 15.74 -24.08 -8.55
N VAL A 278 15.03 -24.31 -7.44
CA VAL A 278 13.59 -24.05 -7.31
C VAL A 278 13.44 -22.78 -6.51
N GLU A 279 13.00 -21.70 -7.15
CA GLU A 279 13.04 -20.34 -6.57
C GLU A 279 11.63 -19.85 -6.25
N ASP A 280 11.37 -19.47 -4.99
CA ASP A 280 10.09 -18.88 -4.61
C ASP A 280 10.22 -17.41 -4.20
N GLY A 281 9.19 -16.65 -4.55
CA GLY A 281 8.98 -15.32 -4.01
C GLY A 281 8.19 -15.35 -2.70
N MET A 282 8.66 -14.62 -1.70
CA MET A 282 7.88 -14.39 -0.48
C MET A 282 6.60 -13.60 -0.78
N LEU A 283 5.48 -14.05 -0.22
CA LEU A 283 4.21 -13.36 -0.26
C LEU A 283 4.16 -12.18 0.70
N PHE A 284 3.57 -11.08 0.24
CA PHE A 284 3.44 -9.86 1.02
C PHE A 284 1.98 -9.47 1.22
N VAL A 285 1.69 -8.92 2.40
CA VAL A 285 0.39 -8.37 2.78
C VAL A 285 0.44 -6.85 2.95
N THR A 286 -0.73 -6.25 3.08
CA THR A 286 -0.90 -4.83 3.42
C THR A 286 -1.64 -4.74 4.75
N ALA A 287 -1.21 -3.85 5.63
CA ALA A 287 -1.96 -3.46 6.82
C ALA A 287 -2.56 -2.07 6.57
N ALA A 288 -3.87 -1.92 6.74
CA ALA A 288 -4.58 -0.65 6.62
C ALA A 288 -5.23 -0.26 7.94
N VAL A 289 -5.32 1.05 8.19
CA VAL A 289 -5.98 1.60 9.37
C VAL A 289 -6.89 2.76 8.98
N LYS A 290 -8.06 2.82 9.63
CA LYS A 290 -9.02 3.93 9.55
C LYS A 290 -9.36 4.41 10.95
N LYS A 291 -9.31 5.72 11.15
CA LYS A 291 -9.78 6.36 12.39
C LYS A 291 -11.21 6.87 12.21
N VAL A 292 -12.04 6.57 13.21
CA VAL A 292 -13.40 7.09 13.36
C VAL A 292 -13.47 7.89 14.66
N TRP A 293 -14.15 9.03 14.58
CA TRP A 293 -14.39 9.93 15.70
C TRP A 293 -15.88 9.97 16.01
N ASP A 294 -16.25 9.56 17.23
CA ASP A 294 -17.60 9.58 17.77
C ASP A 294 -17.74 10.73 18.78
N ASP A 295 -17.87 11.94 18.25
CA ASP A 295 -17.76 13.21 19.00
C ASP A 295 -18.72 14.30 18.49
N GLY A 296 -19.87 13.91 17.94
CA GLY A 296 -20.89 14.85 17.46
C GLY A 296 -20.41 15.72 16.30
N ASN A 297 -19.62 15.17 15.37
CA ASN A 297 -18.93 15.92 14.33
C ASN A 297 -18.01 17.03 14.91
N ASN A 298 -17.21 16.69 15.93
CA ASN A 298 -16.31 17.61 16.60
C ASN A 298 -17.04 18.84 17.18
N GLN A 299 -18.21 18.64 17.79
CA GLN A 299 -19.07 19.69 18.35
C GLN A 299 -18.31 20.68 19.25
N ASP A 300 -17.36 20.16 20.05
CA ASP A 300 -16.57 20.96 20.98
C ASP A 300 -15.29 21.52 20.36
N GLY A 301 -14.99 21.17 19.10
CA GLY A 301 -13.82 21.69 18.37
C GLY A 301 -12.47 21.20 18.92
N VAL A 302 -12.44 20.16 19.75
CA VAL A 302 -11.19 19.69 20.41
C VAL A 302 -10.60 18.43 19.78
N ARG A 303 -11.16 17.92 18.68
CA ARG A 303 -10.57 16.80 17.94
C ARG A 303 -9.12 17.16 17.55
N PRO A 304 -8.13 16.30 17.80
CA PRO A 304 -6.76 16.60 17.40
C PRO A 304 -6.67 16.70 15.87
N LEU A 305 -5.75 17.54 15.37
CA LEU A 305 -5.53 17.70 13.94
C LEU A 305 -4.89 16.46 13.30
N THR A 306 -4.09 15.74 14.09
CA THR A 306 -3.42 14.52 13.70
C THR A 306 -3.45 13.48 14.82
N LEU A 307 -3.34 12.21 14.46
CA LEU A 307 -3.18 11.10 15.39
C LEU A 307 -2.10 10.16 14.86
N ARG A 308 -1.09 9.85 15.68
CA ARG A 308 -0.10 8.82 15.34
C ARG A 308 -0.64 7.45 15.74
N VAL A 309 -0.50 6.49 14.84
CA VAL A 309 -0.83 5.09 15.07
C VAL A 309 0.37 4.24 14.68
N ASN A 310 0.76 3.33 15.56
CA ASN A 310 1.90 2.45 15.41
C ASN A 310 1.44 1.12 14.78
N LEU A 311 2.20 0.61 13.81
CA LEU A 311 2.04 -0.74 13.30
C LEU A 311 2.98 -1.67 14.08
N LEU A 312 2.44 -2.78 14.56
CA LEU A 312 3.17 -3.79 15.31
C LEU A 312 3.17 -5.09 14.52
N ALA A 313 4.34 -5.73 14.44
CA ALA A 313 4.51 -7.10 13.98
C ALA A 313 4.80 -7.97 15.20
N ASN A 314 3.97 -8.96 15.48
CA ASN A 314 4.10 -9.85 16.65
C ASN A 314 4.27 -9.07 17.98
N GLY A 315 3.52 -7.98 18.12
CA GLY A 315 3.56 -7.11 19.31
C GLY A 315 4.76 -6.16 19.40
N LYS A 316 5.65 -6.12 18.39
CA LYS A 316 6.77 -5.17 18.32
C LYS A 316 6.50 -4.09 17.30
N LYS A 317 6.61 -2.82 17.70
CA LYS A 317 6.49 -1.67 16.79
C LYS A 317 7.54 -1.77 15.67
N ILE A 318 7.09 -1.75 14.42
CA ILE A 318 7.93 -1.75 13.22
C ILE A 318 7.82 -0.46 12.41
N ASP A 319 6.68 0.22 12.48
CA ASP A 319 6.43 1.46 11.74
C ASP A 319 5.35 2.31 12.43
N SER A 320 5.06 3.49 11.89
CA SER A 320 3.94 4.34 12.32
C SER A 320 3.43 5.23 11.20
N VAL A 321 2.13 5.48 11.20
CA VAL A 321 1.46 6.42 10.28
C VAL A 321 0.87 7.59 11.06
N VAL A 322 0.67 8.72 10.37
CA VAL A 322 -0.03 9.88 10.93
C VAL A 322 -1.35 10.03 10.19
N LEU A 323 -2.45 9.87 10.93
CA LEU A 323 -3.81 10.05 10.43
C LEU A 323 -4.23 11.51 10.63
N SER A 324 -4.97 12.06 9.66
CA SER A 324 -5.45 13.43 9.68
C SER A 324 -6.67 13.58 8.77
N MET A 325 -7.34 14.73 8.81
CA MET A 325 -8.42 15.00 7.86
C MET A 325 -7.96 14.96 6.39
N ALA A 326 -6.71 15.36 6.11
CA ALA A 326 -6.17 15.42 4.76
C ALA A 326 -6.05 14.05 4.08
N ASN A 327 -5.81 12.99 4.85
CA ASN A 327 -5.80 11.60 4.35
C ASN A 327 -7.10 10.85 4.66
N GLY A 328 -8.19 11.57 4.94
CA GLY A 328 -9.48 10.98 5.27
C GLY A 328 -9.43 10.11 6.52
N TRP A 329 -8.49 10.38 7.43
CA TRP A 329 -8.22 9.59 8.62
C TRP A 329 -7.89 8.12 8.32
N MET A 330 -7.24 7.87 7.17
CA MET A 330 -6.89 6.53 6.70
C MET A 330 -5.44 6.47 6.23
N ALA A 331 -4.80 5.32 6.43
CA ALA A 331 -3.48 5.02 5.89
C ALA A 331 -3.31 3.50 5.70
N SER A 332 -2.31 3.12 4.92
CA SER A 332 -1.89 1.73 4.77
C SER A 332 -0.38 1.62 4.64
N ILE A 333 0.16 0.48 5.05
CA ILE A 333 1.55 0.06 4.87
C ILE A 333 1.50 -1.27 4.11
N GLY A 334 2.06 -1.28 2.90
CA GLY A 334 2.14 -2.47 2.03
C GLY A 334 3.52 -3.11 2.08
N ASN A 335 3.71 -4.18 1.30
CA ASN A 335 4.95 -4.97 1.22
C ASN A 335 5.41 -5.49 2.58
N LEU A 336 4.46 -5.92 3.42
CA LEU A 336 4.74 -6.49 4.72
C LEU A 336 4.86 -8.00 4.57
N PRO A 337 5.96 -8.64 5.01
CA PRO A 337 6.14 -10.09 4.86
C PRO A 337 5.02 -10.83 5.58
N MET A 338 4.49 -11.88 4.96
CA MET A 338 3.42 -12.69 5.56
C MET A 338 3.94 -13.54 6.73
N VAL A 339 5.18 -14.02 6.62
CA VAL A 339 5.84 -14.88 7.61
C VAL A 339 7.16 -14.27 8.07
N ASP A 340 7.64 -14.70 9.24
CA ASP A 340 8.97 -14.36 9.73
C ASP A 340 10.06 -15.28 9.14
N ALA A 341 11.30 -15.09 9.56
CA ALA A 341 12.44 -15.90 9.10
C ALA A 341 12.34 -17.40 9.49
N ASP A 342 11.47 -17.75 10.44
CA ASP A 342 11.18 -19.14 10.82
C ASP A 342 9.90 -19.67 10.12
N GLN A 343 9.40 -18.97 9.09
CA GLN A 343 8.17 -19.28 8.35
C GLN A 343 6.88 -19.28 9.20
N LYS A 344 6.87 -18.55 10.32
CA LYS A 344 5.67 -18.38 11.14
C LYS A 344 4.90 -17.13 10.74
N ASP A 345 3.58 -17.23 10.72
CA ASP A 345 2.70 -16.09 10.41
C ASP A 345 3.02 -14.87 11.28
N ILE A 346 3.17 -13.71 10.63
CA ILE A 346 3.34 -12.44 11.32
C ILE A 346 1.97 -11.84 11.61
N GLU A 347 1.67 -11.66 12.89
CA GLU A 347 0.47 -10.95 13.31
C GLU A 347 0.69 -9.43 13.27
N TYR A 348 0.04 -8.78 12.30
CA TYR A 348 -0.01 -7.33 12.22
C TYR A 348 -1.20 -6.73 13.00
N THR A 349 -0.88 -5.86 13.95
CA THR A 349 -1.84 -5.11 14.78
C THR A 349 -1.49 -3.63 14.81
N TRP A 350 -2.48 -2.79 15.14
CA TRP A 350 -2.31 -1.35 15.27
C TRP A 350 -2.45 -0.92 16.74
N GLU A 351 -1.67 0.07 17.15
CA GLU A 351 -1.76 0.69 18.46
C GLU A 351 -1.84 2.21 18.28
N GLU A 352 -2.90 2.85 18.78
CA GLU A 352 -2.99 4.31 18.76
C GLU A 352 -2.22 4.96 19.91
N GLU A 353 -1.58 6.09 19.62
CA GLU A 353 -1.14 6.98 20.69
C GLU A 353 -2.34 7.74 21.27
N SER A 354 -2.25 8.14 22.54
CA SER A 354 -3.36 8.86 23.18
C SER A 354 -3.70 10.14 22.42
N PRO A 355 -4.96 10.32 21.96
CA PRO A 355 -5.41 11.54 21.29
C PRO A 355 -5.50 12.76 22.22
N GLY A 356 -5.45 12.57 23.55
CA GLY A 356 -5.68 13.62 24.53
C GLY A 356 -7.15 14.09 24.59
N ASN A 357 -7.39 15.28 25.14
CA ASN A 357 -8.67 15.99 25.13
C ASN A 357 -9.90 15.19 25.62
N ARG A 358 -9.69 14.24 26.54
CA ARG A 358 -10.70 13.33 27.11
C ARG A 358 -11.32 12.33 26.12
N TYR A 359 -10.71 12.14 24.95
CA TYR A 359 -11.10 11.06 24.07
C TYR A 359 -10.69 9.71 24.66
N THR A 360 -11.55 8.72 24.47
CA THR A 360 -11.32 7.34 24.91
C THR A 360 -11.46 6.39 23.73
N LEU A 361 -10.54 5.43 23.64
CA LEU A 361 -10.65 4.30 22.71
C LEU A 361 -11.83 3.42 23.09
N THR A 362 -12.83 3.38 22.22
CA THR A 362 -14.08 2.63 22.44
C THR A 362 -14.19 1.39 21.59
N SER A 363 -13.58 1.35 20.41
CA SER A 363 -13.50 0.12 19.62
C SER A 363 -12.25 0.05 18.75
N GLN A 364 -11.81 -1.18 18.50
CA GLN A 364 -10.80 -1.51 17.52
C GLN A 364 -11.17 -2.84 16.86
N GLU A 365 -11.60 -2.78 15.60
CA GLU A 365 -12.10 -3.94 14.84
C GLU A 365 -11.27 -4.17 13.58
N LYS A 366 -10.86 -5.42 13.34
CA LYS A 366 -10.12 -5.84 12.14
C LYS A 366 -11.05 -6.58 11.17
N LYS A 367 -11.10 -6.13 9.91
CA LYS A 367 -11.83 -6.77 8.80
C LYS A 367 -10.87 -6.96 7.62
N GLY A 368 -10.38 -8.18 7.45
CA GLY A 368 -9.29 -8.48 6.51
C GLY A 368 -8.04 -7.69 6.89
N THR A 369 -7.54 -6.88 5.95
CA THR A 369 -6.36 -6.03 6.12
C THR A 369 -6.66 -4.69 6.80
N LEU A 370 -7.93 -4.28 6.90
CA LEU A 370 -8.34 -2.99 7.46
C LEU A 370 -8.65 -3.11 8.95
N THR A 371 -8.01 -2.27 9.76
CA THR A 371 -8.36 -2.05 11.16
C THR A 371 -9.07 -0.71 11.32
N VAL A 372 -10.25 -0.70 11.93
CA VAL A 372 -10.99 0.52 12.26
C VAL A 372 -10.83 0.80 13.74
N ILE A 373 -10.32 1.98 14.08
CA ILE A 373 -10.11 2.43 15.45
C ILE A 373 -11.09 3.56 15.74
N THR A 374 -11.90 3.46 16.80
CA THR A 374 -12.93 4.45 17.14
C THR A 374 -12.63 5.10 18.48
N ASN A 375 -12.52 6.43 18.50
CA ASN A 375 -12.49 7.18 19.76
C ASN A 375 -13.78 7.94 19.92
N SER A 376 -14.34 7.88 21.12
CA SER A 376 -15.48 8.70 21.50
C SER A 376 -15.08 9.79 22.48
N ARG A 377 -15.88 10.85 22.51
CA ARG A 377 -15.79 11.90 23.51
C ARG A 377 -17.20 12.46 23.77
N PRO A 378 -17.69 12.44 25.02
CA PRO A 378 -18.96 13.09 25.35
C PRO A 378 -18.85 14.62 25.16
N PRO A 379 -19.92 15.28 24.69
CA PRO A 379 -19.94 16.74 24.54
C PRO A 379 -19.82 17.44 25.90
N GLU A 380 -19.34 18.69 25.90
CA GLU A 380 -19.42 19.53 27.09
C GLU A 380 -20.83 20.07 27.28
N GLU A 381 -21.38 19.83 28.47
CA GLU A 381 -22.70 20.29 28.85
C GLU A 381 -22.64 21.48 29.82
N THR A 382 -23.70 22.28 29.83
CA THR A 382 -23.96 23.38 30.75
C THR A 382 -25.42 23.35 31.22
N GLY A 383 -25.76 24.25 32.16
CA GLY A 383 -27.12 24.45 32.64
C GLY A 383 -27.48 25.93 32.65
N VAL A 384 -28.76 26.24 32.43
CA VAL A 384 -29.31 27.59 32.46
C VAL A 384 -30.48 27.63 33.42
N SER A 385 -30.47 28.57 34.37
CA SER A 385 -31.59 28.77 35.30
C SER A 385 -32.32 30.08 35.00
N VAL A 386 -33.61 30.12 35.34
CA VAL A 386 -34.43 31.32 35.25
C VAL A 386 -35.28 31.51 36.50
N GLN A 387 -35.37 32.76 36.96
CA GLN A 387 -36.24 33.17 38.05
C GLN A 387 -37.14 34.32 37.62
N LYS A 388 -38.42 34.24 37.99
CA LYS A 388 -39.39 35.32 37.83
C LYS A 388 -39.54 36.14 39.12
N ILE A 389 -39.44 37.46 38.99
CA ILE A 389 -39.68 38.44 40.04
C ILE A 389 -40.82 39.37 39.64
N TRP A 390 -41.76 39.57 40.55
CA TRP A 390 -42.86 40.51 40.40
C TRP A 390 -42.57 41.81 41.16
N ASN A 391 -42.66 42.94 40.47
CA ASN A 391 -42.59 44.28 41.06
C ASN A 391 -43.95 44.97 40.91
N ASP A 392 -44.90 44.52 41.72
CA ASP A 392 -46.34 44.83 41.62
C ASP A 392 -46.97 45.19 42.97
N SER A 393 -46.15 45.60 43.94
CA SER A 393 -46.57 45.88 45.32
C SER A 393 -47.24 44.66 46.00
N GLU A 394 -46.57 43.50 45.97
CA GLU A 394 -47.09 42.23 46.53
C GLU A 394 -48.48 41.87 46.00
N ASN A 395 -48.70 42.07 44.69
CA ASN A 395 -49.96 41.81 44.01
C ASN A 395 -51.17 42.52 44.65
N ALA A 396 -51.00 43.75 45.17
CA ALA A 396 -52.07 44.52 45.83
C ALA A 396 -53.35 44.69 44.99
N TYR A 397 -53.24 44.64 43.66
CA TYR A 397 -54.33 44.82 42.70
C TYR A 397 -54.91 43.51 42.15
N LYS A 398 -54.39 42.35 42.57
CA LYS A 398 -54.82 41.02 42.10
C LYS A 398 -54.77 40.86 40.58
N THR A 399 -53.78 41.48 39.94
CA THR A 399 -53.58 41.43 38.48
C THR A 399 -52.49 40.46 38.06
N ARG A 400 -51.72 39.90 39.01
CA ARG A 400 -50.70 38.88 38.74
C ARG A 400 -51.37 37.58 38.23
N PRO A 401 -50.91 37.00 37.10
CA PRO A 401 -51.43 35.72 36.61
C PRO A 401 -51.02 34.56 37.54
N GLU A 402 -51.69 33.41 37.39
CA GLU A 402 -51.32 32.19 38.11
C GLU A 402 -50.00 31.58 37.62
N SER A 403 -49.65 31.80 36.34
CA SER A 403 -48.41 31.33 35.73
C SER A 403 -47.97 32.16 34.54
N ILE A 404 -46.69 32.09 34.20
CA ILE A 404 -46.13 32.53 32.93
C ILE A 404 -45.41 31.38 32.23
N ARG A 405 -45.20 31.48 30.92
CA ARG A 405 -44.44 30.57 30.07
C ARG A 405 -43.15 31.25 29.63
N VAL A 406 -42.05 30.51 29.72
CA VAL A 406 -40.72 30.98 29.34
C VAL A 406 -40.10 30.01 28.36
N GLN A 407 -39.57 30.54 27.26
CA GLN A 407 -38.83 29.78 26.25
C GLN A 407 -37.33 30.11 26.36
N LEU A 408 -36.49 29.07 26.31
CA LEU A 408 -35.05 29.20 26.16
C LEU A 408 -34.72 29.30 24.66
N TYR A 409 -33.70 30.10 24.33
CA TYR A 409 -33.17 30.23 22.98
C TYR A 409 -31.67 29.97 22.99
N ALA A 410 -31.16 29.20 22.02
CA ALA A 410 -29.74 29.01 21.74
C ALA A 410 -29.43 29.77 20.43
N ASP A 411 -28.49 30.71 20.48
CA ASP A 411 -28.07 31.52 19.33
C ASP A 411 -29.23 32.21 18.58
N GLY A 412 -30.31 32.52 19.31
CA GLY A 412 -31.51 33.17 18.79
C GLY A 412 -32.58 32.23 18.26
N GLU A 413 -32.35 30.91 18.26
CA GLU A 413 -33.36 29.91 17.91
C GLU A 413 -33.96 29.26 19.16
N ALA A 414 -35.29 29.08 19.18
CA ALA A 414 -35.98 28.48 20.32
C ALA A 414 -35.50 27.04 20.54
N CYS A 415 -35.06 26.73 21.76
CA CYS A 415 -34.51 25.42 22.12
C CYS A 415 -34.97 24.98 23.52
N GLY A 416 -34.96 23.68 23.78
CA GLY A 416 -35.48 23.11 25.03
C GLY A 416 -37.00 23.26 25.19
N GLU A 417 -37.55 22.58 26.19
CA GLU A 417 -38.98 22.64 26.49
C GLU A 417 -39.37 23.98 27.14
N GLU A 418 -40.55 24.51 26.76
CA GLU A 418 -41.18 25.64 27.44
C GLU A 418 -41.40 25.32 28.93
N VAL A 419 -40.95 26.22 29.81
CA VAL A 419 -41.16 26.06 31.25
C VAL A 419 -42.29 26.95 31.74
N ILE A 420 -43.12 26.41 32.63
CA ILE A 420 -44.19 27.15 33.29
C ILE A 420 -43.70 27.61 34.65
N LEU A 421 -43.61 28.93 34.87
CA LEU A 421 -43.26 29.50 36.17
C LEU A 421 -44.53 29.89 36.91
N ASN A 422 -44.65 29.47 38.17
CA ASN A 422 -45.82 29.72 39.02
C ASN A 422 -45.44 29.72 40.51
N ALA A 423 -46.42 29.93 41.39
CA ALA A 423 -46.16 29.92 42.83
C ALA A 423 -45.66 28.56 43.37
N ALA A 424 -46.07 27.45 42.77
CA ALA A 424 -45.72 26.11 43.24
C ALA A 424 -44.23 25.79 43.04
N ASN A 425 -43.62 26.23 41.94
CA ASN A 425 -42.17 26.12 41.72
C ASN A 425 -41.38 27.34 42.18
N SER A 426 -41.98 28.17 43.06
CA SER A 426 -41.36 29.40 43.55
C SER A 426 -40.88 30.31 42.42
N TRP A 427 -41.58 30.29 41.28
CA TRP A 427 -41.28 31.10 40.11
C TRP A 427 -39.86 30.85 39.55
N LYS A 428 -39.37 29.62 39.62
CA LYS A 428 -38.03 29.23 39.15
C LYS A 428 -38.08 27.97 38.27
N ALA A 429 -37.16 27.89 37.32
CA ALA A 429 -36.90 26.70 36.53
C ALA A 429 -35.42 26.62 36.13
N GLU A 430 -34.99 25.43 35.69
CA GLU A 430 -33.64 25.15 35.24
C GLU A 430 -33.69 24.18 34.05
N TRP A 431 -32.86 24.46 33.04
CA TRP A 431 -32.56 23.56 31.93
C TRP A 431 -31.15 23.01 32.14
N THR A 432 -30.98 21.69 32.08
CA THR A 432 -29.71 20.97 32.28
C THR A 432 -29.35 20.14 31.05
N GLY A 433 -28.08 19.76 30.89
CA GLY A 433 -27.64 18.95 29.76
C GLY A 433 -27.66 19.72 28.44
N LEU A 434 -27.42 21.03 28.52
CA LEU A 434 -27.41 21.92 27.36
C LEU A 434 -26.02 21.93 26.73
N ASP A 435 -25.92 21.92 25.42
CA ASP A 435 -24.63 22.01 24.72
C ASP A 435 -23.89 23.29 25.09
N LYS A 436 -22.69 23.18 25.64
CA LYS A 436 -21.87 24.35 25.98
C LYS A 436 -21.26 24.99 24.75
N PHE A 437 -20.89 24.16 23.77
CA PHE A 437 -20.28 24.60 22.52
C PHE A 437 -21.04 24.08 21.31
N ALA A 438 -21.03 24.88 20.25
CA ALA A 438 -21.48 24.48 18.92
C ALA A 438 -20.35 24.69 17.90
N ASN A 439 -20.26 23.75 16.95
CA ASN A 439 -19.27 23.79 15.89
C ASN A 439 -19.88 23.38 14.56
N ALA A 440 -20.45 24.36 13.84
CA ALA A 440 -21.23 24.12 12.64
C ALA A 440 -20.42 23.49 11.48
N ASP A 441 -19.11 23.74 11.42
CA ASP A 441 -18.23 23.22 10.36
C ASP A 441 -17.44 21.97 10.76
N GLY A 442 -17.54 21.55 12.04
CA GLY A 442 -16.82 20.40 12.60
C GLY A 442 -15.30 20.54 12.62
N GLN A 443 -14.75 21.74 12.42
CA GLN A 443 -13.31 21.98 12.38
C GLN A 443 -12.73 22.19 13.78
N SER A 444 -11.53 21.69 14.01
CA SER A 444 -10.86 21.84 15.30
C SER A 444 -10.51 23.30 15.58
N GLY A 445 -10.84 23.76 16.79
CA GLY A 445 -10.64 25.13 17.24
C GLY A 445 -11.73 26.12 16.82
N HIS A 446 -12.74 25.69 16.06
CA HIS A 446 -13.81 26.57 15.55
C HIS A 446 -15.08 26.57 16.42
N ALA A 447 -15.11 25.76 17.47
CA ALA A 447 -16.23 25.73 18.40
C ALA A 447 -16.40 27.08 19.11
N ALA A 448 -17.64 27.57 19.13
CA ALA A 448 -18.04 28.77 19.85
C ALA A 448 -18.94 28.38 21.03
N GLU A 449 -18.88 29.13 22.13
CA GLU A 449 -19.85 28.97 23.22
C GLU A 449 -21.24 29.34 22.73
N VAL A 450 -22.22 28.48 22.99
CA VAL A 450 -23.63 28.71 22.63
C VAL A 450 -24.17 29.87 23.46
N ILE A 451 -24.78 30.85 22.80
CA ILE A 451 -25.37 32.00 23.48
C ILE A 451 -26.81 31.67 23.87
N TYR A 452 -27.01 31.33 25.13
CA TYR A 452 -28.35 31.12 25.69
C TYR A 452 -29.03 32.43 26.10
N THR A 453 -30.31 32.58 25.76
CA THR A 453 -31.19 33.68 26.22
C THR A 453 -32.58 33.16 26.57
N VAL A 454 -33.40 33.94 27.28
CA VAL A 454 -34.77 33.55 27.65
C VAL A 454 -35.79 34.63 27.26
N GLU A 455 -36.99 34.19 26.88
CA GLU A 455 -38.12 35.07 26.57
C GLU A 455 -39.37 34.66 27.38
N GLU A 456 -40.08 35.64 27.93
CA GLU A 456 -41.42 35.44 28.50
C GLU A 456 -42.47 35.52 27.38
N LEU A 457 -43.08 34.39 27.04
CA LEU A 457 -44.00 34.27 25.90
C LEU A 457 -45.37 34.92 26.12
N ASN A 458 -45.79 35.02 27.37
CA ASN A 458 -47.13 35.51 27.75
C ASN A 458 -47.04 36.61 28.81
N VAL A 459 -46.31 37.68 28.49
CA VAL A 459 -46.24 38.89 29.33
C VAL A 459 -47.66 39.38 29.63
N PRO A 460 -48.10 39.42 30.91
CA PRO A 460 -49.48 39.78 31.23
C PRO A 460 -49.78 41.24 30.91
N GLU A 461 -51.04 41.49 30.56
CA GLU A 461 -51.53 42.83 30.27
C GLU A 461 -51.30 43.79 31.46
N GLY A 462 -50.80 44.99 31.17
CA GLY A 462 -50.46 46.00 32.18
C GLY A 462 -49.07 45.82 32.84
N TYR A 463 -48.33 44.78 32.47
CA TYR A 463 -46.96 44.56 32.91
C TYR A 463 -45.95 44.81 31.81
N LYS A 464 -44.78 45.32 32.19
CA LYS A 464 -43.60 45.36 31.34
C LYS A 464 -42.55 44.39 31.85
N ALA A 465 -42.17 43.46 30.98
CA ALA A 465 -41.12 42.49 31.22
C ALA A 465 -39.74 43.10 30.93
N THR A 466 -38.78 42.79 31.79
CA THR A 466 -37.36 43.01 31.55
C THR A 466 -36.60 41.76 31.94
N VAL A 467 -35.73 41.28 31.05
CA VAL A 467 -34.82 40.16 31.33
C VAL A 467 -33.45 40.72 31.69
N THR A 468 -32.87 40.20 32.76
CA THR A 468 -31.51 40.53 33.22
C THR A 468 -30.76 39.26 33.58
N GLY A 469 -29.44 39.33 33.74
CA GLY A 469 -28.61 38.16 33.96
C GLY A 469 -28.12 37.52 32.66
N ASN A 470 -27.55 36.33 32.76
CA ASN A 470 -26.99 35.56 31.65
C ASN A 470 -27.00 34.07 31.99
N ALA A 471 -26.63 33.22 31.03
CA ALA A 471 -26.59 31.77 31.19
C ALA A 471 -25.77 31.31 32.42
N ALA A 472 -24.60 31.92 32.66
CA ALA A 472 -23.70 31.51 33.73
C ALA A 472 -24.21 31.89 35.14
N THR A 473 -24.90 33.02 35.28
CA THR A 473 -25.43 33.49 36.58
C THR A 473 -26.92 33.18 36.78
N GLY A 474 -27.57 32.63 35.75
CA GLY A 474 -29.02 32.55 35.65
C GLY A 474 -29.67 33.85 35.17
N PHE A 475 -30.86 33.71 34.60
CA PHE A 475 -31.71 34.80 34.14
C PHE A 475 -32.73 35.22 35.20
N VAL A 476 -32.96 36.52 35.30
CA VAL A 476 -34.03 37.08 36.11
C VAL A 476 -34.97 37.85 35.21
N ILE A 477 -36.19 37.33 35.07
CA ILE A 477 -37.29 38.01 34.40
C ILE A 477 -38.00 38.84 35.46
N ARG A 478 -38.09 40.15 35.27
CA ARG A 478 -38.81 41.06 36.16
C ARG A 478 -40.01 41.65 35.43
N ASN A 479 -41.22 41.42 35.93
CA ASN A 479 -42.41 42.16 35.50
C ASN A 479 -42.65 43.32 36.45
N VAL A 480 -42.66 44.52 35.89
CA VAL A 480 -43.07 45.74 36.62
C VAL A 480 -44.48 46.07 36.19
N LEU A 481 -45.38 46.24 37.17
CA LEU A 481 -46.73 46.73 36.90
C LEU A 481 -46.62 48.20 36.45
N GLU A 482 -46.89 48.48 35.18
CA GLU A 482 -46.83 49.84 34.65
C GLU A 482 -48.08 50.62 35.07
N ARG A 483 -47.96 51.40 36.14
CA ARG A 483 -48.96 52.42 36.47
C ARG A 483 -48.80 53.59 35.51
N GLY A 484 -49.56 53.60 34.42
CA GLY A 484 -49.58 54.75 33.50
C GLY A 484 -50.02 54.50 32.07
N LYS A 485 -50.48 53.30 31.69
CA LYS A 485 -51.03 53.09 30.34
C LYS A 485 -52.43 52.47 30.40
N LEU A 486 -53.39 53.26 30.89
CA LEU A 486 -54.75 53.13 30.40
C LEU A 486 -54.74 53.60 28.95
N ILE A 487 -54.79 52.66 27.99
CA ILE A 487 -55.41 52.97 26.70
C ILE A 487 -56.92 52.86 26.97
N ILE A 488 -57.54 53.98 27.34
CA ILE A 488 -58.99 54.11 27.22
C ILE A 488 -59.26 54.35 25.73
N GLU A 489 -59.52 53.30 24.96
CA GLU A 489 -60.38 53.46 23.79
C GLU A 489 -61.82 53.56 24.30
N LYS A 490 -62.15 54.76 24.77
CA LYS A 490 -63.52 55.15 25.07
C LYS A 490 -63.62 56.63 24.82
N THR A 491 -64.17 56.96 23.68
CA THR A 491 -64.65 58.30 23.36
C THR A 491 -65.58 58.74 24.48
N PHE A 492 -65.15 59.73 25.25
CA PHE A 492 -66.02 60.50 26.12
C PHE A 492 -65.79 61.97 25.76
N GLU A 493 -66.82 62.57 25.16
CA GLU A 493 -66.94 64.01 25.06
C GLU A 493 -66.92 64.59 26.48
N PHE A 494 -65.95 65.47 26.75
CA PHE A 494 -66.02 66.30 27.93
C PHE A 494 -67.03 67.41 27.67
N GLY A 495 -68.15 67.35 28.39
CA GLY A 495 -69.05 68.48 28.53
C GLY A 495 -68.32 69.69 29.09
N GLU A 496 -68.77 70.86 28.67
CA GLU A 496 -68.28 72.16 29.09
C GLU A 496 -68.10 72.24 30.61
N VAL A 497 -66.92 72.64 31.05
CA VAL A 497 -66.68 73.06 32.44
C VAL A 497 -66.48 74.56 32.40
N GLU A 498 -67.41 75.27 33.04
CA GLU A 498 -67.28 76.71 33.31
C GLU A 498 -66.06 77.01 34.22
N PRO A 499 -65.52 78.24 34.13
CA PRO A 499 -64.19 78.57 34.62
C PRO A 499 -64.26 79.08 36.05
N ASP A 500 -63.54 78.47 36.98
CA ASP A 500 -63.13 79.15 38.19
C ASP A 500 -61.74 78.68 38.62
N GLU A 501 -60.84 79.66 38.53
CA GLU A 501 -59.41 79.72 38.89
C GLU A 501 -58.40 78.94 38.02
N PRO A 502 -57.44 79.62 37.36
CA PRO A 502 -56.32 78.93 36.75
C PRO A 502 -55.47 78.30 37.86
N ASP A 503 -55.38 76.97 37.85
CA ASP A 503 -54.37 76.25 38.60
C ASP A 503 -52.98 76.58 38.01
N ASP A 504 -52.43 77.71 38.48
CA ASP A 504 -51.11 78.23 38.10
C ASP A 504 -49.99 77.53 38.88
N THR A 505 -50.25 76.34 39.44
CA THR A 505 -49.17 75.55 40.01
C THR A 505 -48.17 75.17 38.92
N PRO A 506 -46.87 75.45 39.10
CA PRO A 506 -45.86 75.11 38.11
C PRO A 506 -45.85 73.61 37.80
N MET A 507 -45.49 73.25 36.56
CA MET A 507 -45.32 71.85 36.15
C MET A 507 -43.87 71.50 35.84
N ASP A 508 -43.55 70.22 35.98
CA ASP A 508 -42.25 69.67 35.66
C ASP A 508 -42.38 68.73 34.45
N ILE A 509 -41.44 68.84 33.50
CA ILE A 509 -41.41 67.99 32.30
C ILE A 509 -40.17 67.10 32.35
N PRO A 510 -40.33 65.78 32.60
CA PRO A 510 -39.23 64.84 32.50
C PRO A 510 -38.93 64.50 31.05
N VAL A 511 -37.65 64.48 30.70
CA VAL A 511 -37.14 64.06 29.41
C VAL A 511 -36.23 62.87 29.60
N ILE A 512 -36.44 61.82 28.79
CA ILE A 512 -35.64 60.59 28.84
C ILE A 512 -35.11 60.28 27.44
N LYS A 513 -33.82 59.96 27.37
CA LYS A 513 -33.13 59.57 26.15
C LYS A 513 -32.76 58.08 26.19
N THR A 514 -33.08 57.37 25.12
CA THR A 514 -32.72 55.96 24.90
C THR A 514 -31.91 55.79 23.61
N TRP A 515 -31.13 54.71 23.55
CA TRP A 515 -30.25 54.40 22.42
C TRP A 515 -30.62 53.03 21.86
N ASN A 516 -30.77 52.95 20.54
CA ASN A 516 -30.93 51.73 19.78
C ASN A 516 -29.67 51.52 18.93
N ASP A 517 -28.61 51.02 19.56
CA ASP A 517 -27.24 50.93 19.04
C ASP A 517 -26.49 49.67 19.51
N ASN A 518 -27.25 48.62 19.86
CA ASN A 518 -26.74 47.34 20.37
C ASN A 518 -25.73 47.49 21.52
N GLY A 519 -26.08 48.30 22.52
CA GLY A 519 -25.23 48.49 23.70
C GLY A 519 -23.95 49.28 23.42
N ASN A 520 -23.93 50.11 22.38
CA ASN A 520 -22.75 50.85 21.90
C ASN A 520 -21.59 49.94 21.45
N LYS A 521 -21.90 48.80 20.80
CA LYS A 521 -20.90 47.82 20.31
C LYS A 521 -19.76 48.47 19.50
N ASP A 522 -20.09 49.44 18.65
CA ASP A 522 -19.13 50.09 17.73
C ASP A 522 -18.44 51.34 18.34
N GLY A 523 -18.78 51.67 19.59
CA GLY A 523 -18.15 52.77 20.34
C GLY A 523 -18.45 54.17 19.81
N ASN A 524 -19.52 54.33 19.02
CA ASN A 524 -19.86 55.58 18.33
C ASN A 524 -20.94 56.43 19.03
N ARG A 525 -21.45 55.99 20.20
CA ARG A 525 -22.35 56.82 21.03
C ARG A 525 -21.58 58.05 21.57
N PRO A 526 -22.10 59.28 21.40
CA PRO A 526 -21.43 60.46 21.92
C PRO A 526 -21.43 60.48 23.45
N ALA A 527 -20.51 61.25 24.04
CA ALA A 527 -20.45 61.42 25.49
C ALA A 527 -21.67 62.18 26.04
N SER A 528 -22.26 63.05 25.23
CA SER A 528 -23.44 63.84 25.58
C SER A 528 -24.32 64.16 24.36
N VAL A 529 -25.57 64.55 24.64
CA VAL A 529 -26.50 65.16 23.66
C VAL A 529 -27.16 66.38 24.28
N THR A 530 -27.53 67.35 23.45
CA THR A 530 -28.23 68.56 23.91
C THR A 530 -29.69 68.48 23.52
N VAL A 531 -30.57 68.62 24.52
CA VAL A 531 -32.02 68.69 24.33
C VAL A 531 -32.51 70.10 24.64
N ARG A 532 -33.34 70.66 23.77
CA ARG A 532 -33.94 72.00 23.89
C ARG A 532 -35.42 71.86 24.19
N LEU A 533 -35.93 72.61 25.17
CA LEU A 533 -37.34 72.73 25.52
C LEU A 533 -37.92 73.97 24.85
N LEU A 534 -39.02 73.82 24.14
CA LEU A 534 -39.73 74.89 23.46
C LEU A 534 -41.08 75.12 24.12
N ALA A 535 -41.44 76.37 24.37
CA ALA A 535 -42.77 76.82 24.76
C ALA A 535 -43.42 77.53 23.57
N ASP A 536 -44.56 77.03 23.11
CA ASP A 536 -45.28 77.52 21.92
C ASP A 536 -44.36 77.72 20.70
N GLY A 537 -43.40 76.82 20.52
CA GLY A 537 -42.43 76.83 19.42
C GLY A 537 -41.20 77.73 19.63
N THR A 538 -41.04 78.38 20.78
CA THR A 538 -39.84 79.18 21.12
C THR A 538 -39.00 78.47 22.18
N GLU A 539 -37.68 78.36 21.98
CA GLU A 539 -36.77 77.78 23.00
C GLU A 539 -36.79 78.59 24.30
N VAL A 540 -37.03 77.90 25.41
CA VAL A 540 -37.10 78.50 26.76
C VAL A 540 -36.08 77.90 27.73
N ALA A 541 -35.57 76.69 27.45
CA ALA A 541 -34.52 76.06 28.23
C ALA A 541 -33.79 75.01 27.39
N SER A 542 -32.59 74.61 27.82
CA SER A 542 -31.88 73.46 27.27
C SER A 542 -31.14 72.69 28.36
N ALA A 543 -30.84 71.42 28.10
CA ALA A 543 -30.13 70.55 29.00
C ALA A 543 -29.21 69.60 28.23
N GLU A 544 -28.03 69.36 28.78
CA GLU A 544 -27.09 68.36 28.30
C GLU A 544 -27.35 67.04 29.01
N LEU A 545 -27.63 65.97 28.26
CA LEU A 545 -27.82 64.63 28.79
C LEU A 545 -26.55 63.84 28.56
N THR A 546 -26.10 63.12 29.59
CA THR A 546 -24.89 62.29 29.55
C THR A 546 -25.18 60.90 30.10
N ALA A 547 -24.27 59.95 29.87
CA ALA A 547 -24.34 58.62 30.48
C ALA A 547 -24.30 58.68 32.02
N ALA A 548 -23.49 59.58 32.60
CA ALA A 548 -23.40 59.74 34.05
C ALA A 548 -24.71 60.28 34.66
N GLY A 549 -25.41 61.16 33.94
CA GLY A 549 -26.76 61.63 34.30
C GLY A 549 -27.86 60.60 34.03
N GLY A 550 -27.52 59.40 33.56
CA GLY A 550 -28.48 58.36 33.22
C GLY A 550 -29.41 58.73 32.05
N TRP A 551 -28.91 59.56 31.12
CA TRP A 551 -29.61 60.01 29.92
C TRP A 551 -31.02 60.56 30.19
N ARG A 552 -31.16 61.37 31.26
CA ARG A 552 -32.43 61.99 31.64
C ARG A 552 -32.21 63.41 32.15
N THR A 553 -33.25 64.23 32.06
CA THR A 553 -33.31 65.54 32.71
C THR A 553 -34.75 65.85 33.10
N VAL A 554 -34.97 66.85 33.95
CA VAL A 554 -36.30 67.37 34.29
C VAL A 554 -36.24 68.89 34.20
N PHE A 555 -37.09 69.48 33.36
CA PHE A 555 -37.30 70.92 33.34
C PHE A 555 -38.38 71.27 34.35
N THR A 556 -37.99 71.91 35.45
CA THR A 556 -38.88 72.16 36.59
C THR A 556 -39.45 73.58 36.60
N GLY A 557 -40.61 73.75 37.24
CA GLY A 557 -41.15 75.08 37.53
C GLY A 557 -41.69 75.82 36.31
N LEU A 558 -42.19 75.08 35.32
CA LEU A 558 -42.69 75.63 34.06
C LEU A 558 -44.13 76.17 34.22
N PRO A 559 -44.41 77.40 33.76
CA PRO A 559 -45.77 77.94 33.81
C PRO A 559 -46.71 77.14 32.92
N ARG A 560 -47.96 76.97 33.35
CA ARG A 560 -48.97 76.27 32.53
C ARG A 560 -49.65 77.19 31.52
N TYR A 561 -49.63 78.49 31.78
CA TYR A 561 -50.31 79.51 31.00
C TYR A 561 -49.42 80.74 30.78
N ASN A 562 -49.63 81.42 29.66
CA ASN A 562 -49.12 82.76 29.40
C ASN A 562 -50.32 83.71 29.29
N GLY A 563 -50.69 84.33 30.41
CA GLY A 563 -52.00 84.98 30.57
C GLY A 563 -53.13 83.95 30.62
N GLU A 564 -54.18 84.12 29.81
CA GLU A 564 -55.31 83.17 29.73
C GLU A 564 -55.05 81.98 28.79
N LYS A 565 -53.93 81.99 28.04
CA LYS A 565 -53.63 80.98 27.02
C LYS A 565 -52.72 79.89 27.57
N LYS A 566 -53.13 78.62 27.42
CA LYS A 566 -52.34 77.44 27.79
C LYS A 566 -51.08 77.32 26.92
N ILE A 567 -49.93 77.09 27.56
CA ILE A 567 -48.64 76.90 26.89
C ILE A 567 -48.51 75.46 26.40
N THR A 568 -48.05 75.29 25.15
CA THR A 568 -47.70 73.98 24.59
C THR A 568 -46.20 73.77 24.65
N TYR A 569 -45.75 72.75 25.39
CA TYR A 569 -44.34 72.39 25.48
C TYR A 569 -43.97 71.25 24.52
N THR A 570 -42.84 71.40 23.83
CA THR A 570 -42.22 70.37 22.98
C THR A 570 -40.71 70.34 23.21
N ILE A 571 -40.03 69.31 22.71
CA ILE A 571 -38.56 69.22 22.76
C ILE A 571 -37.97 68.99 21.37
N THR A 572 -36.72 69.40 21.19
CA THR A 572 -35.86 69.01 20.07
C THR A 572 -34.51 68.51 20.58
N GLU A 573 -33.86 67.64 19.81
CA GLU A 573 -32.47 67.22 20.05
C GLU A 573 -31.59 67.83 18.95
N ASP A 574 -30.41 68.33 19.34
CA ASP A 574 -29.41 68.74 18.35
C ASP A 574 -28.96 67.51 17.53
N PRO A 575 -28.78 67.62 16.19
CA PRO A 575 -28.43 66.48 15.36
C PRO A 575 -27.23 65.70 15.88
N VAL A 576 -27.41 64.40 16.08
CA VAL A 576 -26.35 63.49 16.54
C VAL A 576 -25.80 62.74 15.34
N ALA A 577 -24.52 62.93 15.04
CA ALA A 577 -23.88 62.28 13.89
C ALA A 577 -24.06 60.75 13.93
N TRP A 578 -24.44 60.15 12.78
CA TRP A 578 -24.68 58.70 12.60
C TRP A 578 -25.91 58.15 13.34
N TYR A 579 -26.79 59.03 13.79
CA TYR A 579 -28.04 58.66 14.44
C TYR A 579 -29.21 59.43 13.85
N GLU A 580 -30.35 58.75 13.75
CA GLU A 580 -31.63 59.40 13.49
C GLU A 580 -32.47 59.40 14.78
N ALA A 581 -32.95 60.58 15.15
CA ALA A 581 -33.72 60.78 16.38
C ALA A 581 -35.22 60.61 16.12
N GLU A 582 -35.86 59.79 16.95
CA GLU A 582 -37.31 59.62 17.03
C GLU A 582 -37.81 60.24 18.34
N ILE A 583 -38.64 61.28 18.24
CA ILE A 583 -39.18 62.00 19.41
C ILE A 583 -40.67 61.69 19.55
N ASN A 584 -41.02 61.04 20.66
CA ASN A 584 -42.40 60.71 21.01
C ASN A 584 -42.77 61.40 22.33
N GLY A 585 -43.42 62.56 22.23
CA GLY A 585 -43.66 63.45 23.37
C GLY A 585 -42.35 64.01 23.93
N PHE A 586 -41.98 63.62 25.15
CA PHE A 586 -40.72 64.02 25.80
C PHE A 586 -39.69 62.90 25.92
N ASN A 587 -39.92 61.79 25.20
CA ASN A 587 -38.95 60.70 25.08
C ASN A 587 -38.24 60.77 23.74
N ILE A 588 -36.92 60.65 23.77
CA ILE A 588 -36.07 60.62 22.58
C ILE A 588 -35.47 59.21 22.44
N ARG A 589 -35.51 58.63 21.25
CA ARG A 589 -34.77 57.42 20.90
C ARG A 589 -33.88 57.72 19.70
N ASN A 590 -32.59 57.44 19.80
CA ASN A 590 -31.71 57.51 18.64
C ASN A 590 -31.44 56.12 18.10
N ASN A 591 -31.66 55.96 16.81
CA ASN A 591 -31.41 54.73 16.06
C ASN A 591 -30.07 54.88 15.32
N TYR A 592 -29.16 53.92 15.52
CA TYR A 592 -27.83 53.97 14.91
C TYR A 592 -27.87 53.64 13.42
N VAL A 593 -27.29 54.50 12.59
CA VAL A 593 -27.23 54.36 11.12
C VAL A 593 -25.78 54.60 10.66
N PRO A 594 -24.93 53.56 10.62
CA PRO A 594 -23.52 53.72 10.25
C PRO A 594 -23.32 53.90 8.74
N GLU A 595 -22.27 54.63 8.37
CA GLU A 595 -21.71 54.58 7.02
C GLU A 595 -20.83 53.33 6.89
N VAL A 596 -21.14 52.49 5.89
CA VAL A 596 -20.48 51.19 5.69
C VAL A 596 -19.67 51.14 4.38
N THR A 597 -18.70 50.24 4.34
CA THR A 597 -17.87 49.93 3.18
C THR A 597 -17.69 48.42 3.05
N SER A 598 -16.84 47.98 2.13
CA SER A 598 -16.47 46.58 1.93
C SER A 598 -14.95 46.42 1.78
N ALA A 599 -14.45 45.21 2.04
CA ALA A 599 -13.07 44.84 1.78
C ALA A 599 -13.03 43.53 1.00
N THR A 600 -12.32 43.54 -0.13
CA THR A 600 -12.17 42.37 -1.00
C THR A 600 -10.72 41.90 -0.98
N VAL A 601 -10.48 40.60 -1.03
CA VAL A 601 -9.17 40.01 -1.26
C VAL A 601 -9.22 39.06 -2.44
N ARG A 602 -8.16 39.07 -3.26
CA ARG A 602 -7.96 38.14 -4.37
C ARG A 602 -6.57 37.53 -4.30
N LYS A 603 -6.46 36.25 -4.64
CA LYS A 603 -5.20 35.52 -4.73
C LYS A 603 -4.86 35.19 -6.17
N VAL A 604 -3.60 35.40 -6.53
CA VAL A 604 -3.01 35.07 -7.83
C VAL A 604 -1.85 34.09 -7.61
N TRP A 605 -1.77 33.06 -8.43
CA TRP A 605 -0.69 32.07 -8.40
C TRP A 605 0.22 32.27 -9.61
N ASP A 606 1.50 32.51 -9.35
CA ASP A 606 2.56 32.61 -10.36
C ASP A 606 3.39 31.32 -10.32
N ASP A 607 2.80 30.23 -10.83
CA ASP A 607 3.30 28.86 -10.71
C ASP A 607 3.10 28.02 -11.99
N ASN A 608 3.08 28.70 -13.15
CA ASN A 608 2.88 28.10 -14.46
C ASN A 608 1.66 27.17 -14.52
N ASN A 609 0.51 27.67 -14.04
CA ASN A 609 -0.74 26.92 -13.95
C ASN A 609 -0.63 25.61 -13.16
N ASN A 610 0.04 25.67 -12.00
CA ASN A 610 0.24 24.52 -11.10
C ASN A 610 0.99 23.34 -11.76
N ALA A 611 2.01 23.61 -12.59
CA ALA A 611 2.77 22.57 -13.29
C ALA A 611 3.34 21.49 -12.34
N GLU A 612 3.74 21.90 -11.14
CA GLU A 612 4.35 21.03 -10.12
C GLU A 612 3.31 20.32 -9.22
N LYS A 613 2.00 20.60 -9.39
CA LYS A 613 0.91 20.05 -8.56
C LYS A 613 1.04 20.30 -7.05
N MET A 614 1.75 21.38 -6.67
CA MET A 614 2.00 21.75 -5.28
C MET A 614 1.08 22.87 -4.78
N ARG A 615 0.26 23.47 -5.66
CA ARG A 615 -0.68 24.51 -5.25
C ARG A 615 -1.68 23.94 -4.25
N PRO A 616 -1.84 24.54 -3.05
CA PRO A 616 -2.85 24.08 -2.12
C PRO A 616 -4.25 24.31 -2.71
N SER A 617 -5.21 23.48 -2.31
CA SER A 617 -6.61 23.61 -2.74
C SER A 617 -7.28 24.87 -2.20
N SER A 618 -6.78 25.41 -1.08
CA SER A 618 -7.25 26.66 -0.48
C SER A 618 -6.20 27.31 0.43
N ILE A 619 -6.37 28.59 0.74
CA ILE A 619 -5.57 29.33 1.73
C ILE A 619 -6.45 30.23 2.59
N HIS A 620 -6.01 30.52 3.82
CA HIS A 620 -6.63 31.49 4.70
C HIS A 620 -6.00 32.88 4.56
N VAL A 621 -6.84 33.90 4.50
CA VAL A 621 -6.43 35.31 4.57
C VAL A 621 -7.22 36.01 5.66
N THR A 622 -6.54 36.77 6.51
CA THR A 622 -7.14 37.45 7.65
C THR A 622 -7.20 38.95 7.44
N LEU A 623 -8.36 39.56 7.67
CA LEU A 623 -8.56 41.00 7.67
C LEU A 623 -8.14 41.59 9.02
N SER A 624 -7.68 42.84 9.05
CA SER A 624 -7.18 43.51 10.26
C SER A 624 -8.17 43.63 11.43
N ASN A 625 -9.46 43.36 11.23
CA ASN A 625 -10.47 43.25 12.29
C ASN A 625 -10.58 41.84 12.90
N GLY A 626 -9.75 40.89 12.45
CA GLY A 626 -9.73 39.50 12.90
C GLY A 626 -10.59 38.55 12.06
N THR A 627 -11.38 39.04 11.09
CA THR A 627 -12.18 38.16 10.23
C THR A 627 -11.28 37.41 9.24
N THR A 628 -11.38 36.09 9.20
CA THR A 628 -10.64 35.24 8.25
C THR A 628 -11.58 34.75 7.15
N VAL A 629 -11.08 34.71 5.92
CA VAL A 629 -11.79 34.15 4.75
C VAL A 629 -10.93 33.07 4.10
N LEU A 630 -11.59 32.06 3.52
CA LEU A 630 -10.95 31.00 2.75
C LEU A 630 -10.98 31.36 1.27
N LEU A 631 -9.83 31.31 0.59
CA LEU A 631 -9.73 31.47 -0.86
C LEU A 631 -9.42 30.11 -1.48
N SER A 632 -10.13 29.75 -2.54
CA SER A 632 -10.00 28.47 -3.25
C SER A 632 -10.34 28.66 -4.73
N GLU A 633 -10.17 27.60 -5.53
CA GLU A 633 -10.62 27.63 -6.92
C GLU A 633 -12.14 27.82 -7.06
N GLU A 634 -12.93 27.24 -6.15
CA GLU A 634 -14.40 27.32 -6.14
C GLU A 634 -14.91 28.75 -6.05
N ASN A 635 -14.20 29.63 -5.33
CA ASN A 635 -14.55 31.04 -5.23
C ASN A 635 -13.68 31.95 -6.12
N ASN A 636 -13.06 31.39 -7.15
CA ASN A 636 -12.14 32.09 -8.06
C ASN A 636 -11.02 32.83 -7.32
N TRP A 637 -10.58 32.27 -6.20
CA TRP A 637 -9.55 32.81 -5.33
C TRP A 637 -9.86 34.23 -4.86
N THR A 638 -11.14 34.57 -4.66
CA THR A 638 -11.57 35.90 -4.22
C THR A 638 -12.66 35.84 -3.16
N ALA A 639 -12.63 36.77 -2.21
CA ALA A 639 -13.65 36.92 -1.17
C ALA A 639 -13.89 38.39 -0.83
N THR A 640 -15.13 38.75 -0.48
CA THR A 640 -15.53 40.11 -0.11
C THR A 640 -16.29 40.10 1.21
N ILE A 641 -15.88 40.96 2.15
CA ILE A 641 -16.63 41.24 3.37
C ILE A 641 -17.36 42.57 3.18
N ASN A 642 -18.68 42.55 3.32
CA ASN A 642 -19.56 43.73 3.19
C ASN A 642 -19.93 44.30 4.56
N ASN A 643 -20.57 45.48 4.55
CA ASN A 643 -21.11 46.14 5.74
C ASN A 643 -20.06 46.44 6.84
N LEU A 644 -18.82 46.68 6.43
CA LEU A 644 -17.75 47.05 7.35
C LEU A 644 -17.88 48.54 7.72
N PRO A 645 -17.86 48.94 9.00
CA PRO A 645 -17.97 50.34 9.36
C PRO A 645 -16.76 51.13 8.83
N THR A 646 -16.98 52.32 8.27
CA THR A 646 -15.89 53.21 7.82
C THR A 646 -15.11 53.83 9.00
N ARG A 647 -15.70 53.79 10.21
CA ARG A 647 -15.15 54.34 11.45
C ARG A 647 -15.45 53.44 12.66
N VAL A 648 -14.46 53.26 13.53
CA VAL A 648 -14.60 52.58 14.83
C VAL A 648 -14.07 53.53 15.91
N ASN A 649 -14.82 53.72 16.99
CA ASN A 649 -14.49 54.69 18.05
C ASN A 649 -14.24 56.12 17.53
N GLY A 650 -15.03 56.57 16.54
CA GLY A 650 -14.90 57.90 15.93
C GLY A 650 -13.64 58.14 15.08
N LYS A 651 -12.80 57.12 14.83
CA LYS A 651 -11.61 57.21 13.96
C LYS A 651 -11.83 56.46 12.64
N PRO A 652 -11.36 57.00 11.49
CA PRO A 652 -11.38 56.25 10.22
C PRO A 652 -10.63 54.93 10.37
N VAL A 653 -11.24 53.83 9.94
CA VAL A 653 -10.60 52.51 9.92
C VAL A 653 -10.21 52.18 8.49
N THR A 654 -8.96 51.77 8.30
CA THR A 654 -8.50 51.18 7.05
C THR A 654 -8.34 49.69 7.27
N TYR A 655 -9.05 48.89 6.47
CA TYR A 655 -8.94 47.44 6.51
C TYR A 655 -7.77 46.97 5.64
N THR A 656 -6.92 46.12 6.21
CA THR A 656 -5.77 45.51 5.51
C THR A 656 -5.81 44.00 5.66
N TRP A 657 -5.51 43.28 4.60
CA TRP A 657 -5.43 41.83 4.60
C TRP A 657 -4.02 41.34 4.94
N THR A 658 -3.92 40.17 5.55
CA THR A 658 -2.67 39.44 5.80
C THR A 658 -2.83 38.00 5.34
N GLU A 659 -1.92 37.55 4.47
CA GLU A 659 -1.81 36.16 4.03
C GLU A 659 -0.90 35.38 4.98
N GLN A 660 -1.31 34.16 5.35
CA GLN A 660 -0.47 33.25 6.13
C GLN A 660 0.60 32.59 5.24
N THR A 661 1.65 32.02 5.85
CA THR A 661 2.70 31.33 5.12
C THR A 661 2.15 30.13 4.35
N VAL A 662 2.43 30.06 3.06
CA VAL A 662 2.02 28.96 2.17
C VAL A 662 3.23 28.04 1.92
N ILE A 663 3.10 26.76 2.27
CA ILE A 663 4.17 25.75 2.08
C ILE A 663 4.55 25.66 0.60
N ALA A 664 5.84 25.58 0.29
CA ALA A 664 6.43 25.54 -1.06
C ALA A 664 6.27 26.82 -1.92
N TYR A 665 5.70 27.88 -1.36
CA TYR A 665 5.49 29.15 -2.05
C TYR A 665 6.02 30.33 -1.23
N LYS A 666 6.43 31.39 -1.93
CA LYS A 666 6.79 32.67 -1.32
C LYS A 666 5.84 33.76 -1.80
N LEU A 667 5.29 34.54 -0.88
CA LEU A 667 4.54 35.75 -1.21
C LEU A 667 5.48 36.72 -1.94
N SER A 668 5.28 36.89 -3.25
CA SER A 668 6.16 37.65 -4.13
C SER A 668 5.69 39.10 -4.27
N LYS A 669 4.38 39.34 -4.22
CA LYS A 669 3.80 40.68 -4.42
C LYS A 669 2.49 40.86 -3.65
N THR A 670 2.27 42.08 -3.16
CA THR A 670 0.98 42.55 -2.60
C THR A 670 0.62 43.87 -3.26
N GLU A 671 -0.58 43.94 -3.85
CA GLU A 671 -1.08 45.15 -4.53
C GLU A 671 -2.46 45.53 -4.01
N ARG A 672 -2.78 46.83 -4.01
CA ARG A 672 -4.11 47.32 -3.62
C ARG A 672 -4.73 48.13 -4.74
N GLN A 673 -5.95 47.77 -5.13
CA GLN A 673 -6.76 48.45 -6.14
C GLN A 673 -8.13 48.77 -5.54
N GLY A 674 -8.34 50.02 -5.11
CA GLY A 674 -9.55 50.41 -4.37
C GLY A 674 -9.71 49.62 -3.05
N ASN A 675 -10.83 48.93 -2.91
CA ASN A 675 -11.14 48.06 -1.77
C ASN A 675 -10.62 46.62 -1.91
N THR A 676 -9.94 46.29 -3.02
CA THR A 676 -9.40 44.95 -3.28
C THR A 676 -7.90 44.89 -2.98
N THR A 677 -7.48 43.93 -2.14
CA THR A 677 -6.07 43.54 -1.96
C THR A 677 -5.78 42.28 -2.78
N ILE A 678 -4.67 42.28 -3.53
CA ILE A 678 -4.25 41.17 -4.36
C ILE A 678 -2.92 40.62 -3.83
N PHE A 679 -2.90 39.34 -3.47
CA PHE A 679 -1.68 38.60 -3.12
C PHE A 679 -1.22 37.75 -4.30
N THR A 680 0.07 37.80 -4.64
CA THR A 680 0.68 36.94 -5.66
C THR A 680 1.77 36.09 -5.01
N ASN A 681 1.67 34.76 -5.13
CA ASN A 681 2.70 33.85 -4.64
C ASN A 681 3.39 33.18 -5.81
N VAL A 682 4.71 33.12 -5.72
CA VAL A 682 5.56 32.39 -6.65
C VAL A 682 5.96 31.07 -6.01
N PHE A 683 5.96 30.00 -6.80
CA PHE A 683 6.46 28.71 -6.36
C PHE A 683 7.97 28.77 -6.11
N THR A 684 8.45 28.13 -5.05
CA THR A 684 9.89 28.00 -4.75
C THR A 684 10.27 26.54 -4.64
N GLN A 685 11.37 26.14 -5.30
CA GLN A 685 11.81 24.74 -5.36
C GLN A 685 12.04 24.14 -3.96
N VAL A 686 11.51 22.93 -3.75
CA VAL A 686 11.78 22.09 -2.57
C VAL A 686 13.17 21.43 -2.74
N PRO A 687 14.00 21.30 -1.68
CA PRO A 687 15.24 20.54 -1.76
C PRO A 687 14.98 19.10 -2.21
N LYS A 688 15.80 18.61 -3.17
CA LYS A 688 15.66 17.28 -3.77
C LYS A 688 15.68 16.16 -2.73
N ILE A 689 14.69 15.28 -2.80
CA ILE A 689 14.73 13.94 -2.21
C ILE A 689 15.74 13.11 -3.01
N PRO A 690 16.66 12.34 -2.39
CA PRO A 690 17.54 11.42 -3.13
C PRO A 690 16.69 10.38 -3.88
N GLU A 691 16.98 10.21 -5.17
CA GLU A 691 16.26 9.25 -6.03
C GLU A 691 16.51 7.81 -5.57
N GLY A 692 15.44 7.13 -5.12
CA GLY A 692 15.39 5.68 -5.04
C GLY A 692 15.12 5.06 -6.43
N PRO A 693 15.50 3.79 -6.66
CA PRO A 693 15.45 3.18 -7.98
C PRO A 693 14.00 3.04 -8.49
N LYS A 694 13.84 3.24 -9.80
CA LYS A 694 12.57 3.24 -10.54
C LYS A 694 11.95 1.85 -10.56
N LYS A 695 10.66 1.78 -10.24
CA LYS A 695 9.81 0.58 -10.40
C LYS A 695 9.36 0.44 -11.87
N PRO A 696 9.27 -0.77 -12.45
CA PRO A 696 8.86 -0.97 -13.84
C PRO A 696 7.39 -0.59 -14.08
N THR A 697 7.10 -0.06 -15.27
CA THR A 697 5.75 0.22 -15.78
C THR A 697 5.26 -0.92 -16.65
N THR A 698 4.04 -1.42 -16.40
CA THR A 698 3.35 -2.38 -17.27
C THR A 698 2.80 -1.70 -18.54
N PRO A 699 2.77 -2.36 -19.71
CA PRO A 699 2.29 -1.78 -20.97
C PRO A 699 0.78 -1.50 -20.99
N GLU A 700 0.38 -0.45 -21.70
CA GLU A 700 -1.01 0.00 -21.87
C GLU A 700 -1.92 -1.06 -22.53
N GLY A 701 -2.85 -1.62 -21.74
CA GLY A 701 -3.96 -2.44 -22.23
C GLY A 701 -5.31 -1.71 -22.06
N THR A 702 -6.12 -1.67 -23.11
CA THR A 702 -7.48 -1.11 -23.08
C THR A 702 -8.45 -2.03 -22.35
N TRP A 703 -9.05 -1.56 -21.25
CA TRP A 703 -10.03 -2.30 -20.44
C TRP A 703 -11.35 -2.53 -21.20
N GLN A 704 -11.84 -3.77 -21.25
CA GLN A 704 -13.23 -4.09 -21.64
C GLN A 704 -14.09 -4.34 -20.38
N LYS A 705 -15.29 -3.73 -20.36
CA LYS A 705 -16.26 -3.77 -19.27
C LYS A 705 -17.32 -4.82 -19.55
N PHE A 706 -17.48 -5.81 -18.67
CA PHE A 706 -18.38 -6.95 -18.92
C PHE A 706 -19.76 -6.83 -18.27
N GLU A 707 -19.90 -6.46 -16.98
CA GLU A 707 -21.23 -6.33 -16.35
C GLU A 707 -21.32 -5.23 -15.26
N GLU A 708 -22.53 -4.69 -15.12
CA GLU A 708 -22.93 -3.75 -14.06
C GLU A 708 -24.07 -4.36 -13.24
N TYR A 709 -24.06 -4.16 -11.93
CA TYR A 709 -25.24 -4.42 -11.11
C TYR A 709 -25.52 -3.26 -10.16
N THR A 710 -26.81 -3.00 -9.97
CA THR A 710 -27.31 -1.87 -9.19
C THR A 710 -27.55 -2.28 -7.75
N THR A 711 -26.91 -1.59 -6.82
CA THR A 711 -27.18 -1.73 -5.38
C THR A 711 -27.95 -0.52 -4.86
N PRO A 712 -28.57 -0.58 -3.66
CA PRO A 712 -29.27 0.55 -3.04
C PRO A 712 -28.39 1.80 -2.80
N LEU A 713 -27.07 1.70 -2.96
CA LEU A 713 -26.11 2.80 -2.79
C LEU A 713 -25.42 3.23 -4.12
N GLY A 714 -25.85 2.70 -5.27
CA GLY A 714 -25.31 3.04 -6.59
C GLY A 714 -24.76 1.83 -7.38
N VAL A 715 -24.37 2.08 -8.64
CA VAL A 715 -23.85 1.07 -9.57
C VAL A 715 -22.40 0.73 -9.21
N GLN A 716 -22.12 -0.54 -8.95
CA GLN A 716 -20.75 -1.05 -8.89
C GLN A 716 -20.37 -1.64 -10.25
N THR A 717 -19.17 -1.28 -10.74
CA THR A 717 -18.54 -1.91 -11.90
C THR A 717 -17.49 -2.89 -11.39
N ILE A 718 -17.64 -4.18 -11.68
CA ILE A 718 -16.56 -5.15 -11.50
C ILE A 718 -15.68 -5.11 -12.75
N ILE A 719 -14.36 -4.99 -12.55
CA ILE A 719 -13.36 -5.35 -13.55
C ILE A 719 -12.73 -6.63 -13.03
N ASN A 720 -13.00 -7.77 -13.67
CA ASN A 720 -12.40 -9.03 -13.29
C ASN A 720 -11.13 -9.25 -14.12
N HIS A 721 -10.05 -9.61 -13.45
CA HIS A 721 -8.85 -10.13 -14.10
C HIS A 721 -9.02 -11.65 -14.12
N VAL A 722 -9.68 -12.16 -15.17
CA VAL A 722 -9.65 -13.60 -15.46
C VAL A 722 -8.53 -13.77 -16.47
N GLY A 723 -7.37 -14.20 -16.00
CA GLY A 723 -6.52 -15.02 -16.84
C GLY A 723 -7.25 -16.34 -17.00
N ASP A 724 -7.65 -16.65 -18.22
CA ASP A 724 -8.16 -17.96 -18.61
C ASP A 724 -7.22 -19.06 -18.10
N CYS A 725 -7.78 -20.03 -17.40
CA CYS A 725 -7.76 -21.44 -17.78
C CYS A 725 -8.95 -22.12 -17.06
N PHE A 726 -10.05 -22.28 -17.80
CA PHE A 726 -11.00 -23.40 -17.64
C PHE A 726 -10.31 -24.67 -18.20
N ASP A 727 -10.49 -25.85 -17.62
CA ASP A 727 -11.60 -26.78 -17.94
C ASP A 727 -13.03 -26.24 -17.94
#